data_AF-A0A9E2FY04-F1
#
_entry.id   AF-A0A9E2FY04-F1
#
_cell.length_a   1.000
_cell.length_b   1.000
_cell.length_c   1.000
_cell.angle_alpha   90.00
_cell.angle_beta   90.00
_cell.angle_gamma   90.00
#
_symmetry.space_group_name_H-M   'P 1'
#
loop_
_entity.id
_entity.type
_entity.pdbx_description
1 polymer ?
#
loop_
_entity_poly.entity_id
_entity_poly.type
_entity_poly.pdbx_seq_one_letter_code
_entity_poly.pdbx_strand_id
1 'polypeptide(L)'
;MIAAYFPQSIQISCDDGDCCRLQAYTPDAGGNQAGWDLKRIYLLLDETFEGASRDCRKLGIAPPVPFDKNILPMIPGWPLPVGDFLEGGKEFSGDTLKVCLMNGGGGGLGDGIMFGSALEILSGKLSAQVRGNVALDVYSSLPARTHAVLRGIPSVRVKALPITIWDYLQYDAQVDCSGMLQDVKFQTAHMTDFVLDRMGMDPGTVSGEEKEPVLRLAARRNPTITVALAQARKQAQGRRMVAVIFSSARVRTMPDPQAAGLIRFLSETCQPVVIMPPHCKSGLFLEQYNLADSVIDLSMVSRGFAEYMSLLAGMDAIVSVDTSAVHIGGALRKPTVGIFNSIDKLYRIRYSPTVVGIQLEYQGKGCTAPCGRSKGAAFVQGNVPGGDSVRLEFGYACDEAVDKESLLNQVIEELQQIDPAADPDSQVSRIYSHFREKFISEYPPCWNEVSNETVAAALEEAFRLADDLCPPFTCPVCQKNESHRPCDRRQGIFRYRCQTCGADFFRKEDGADGYEEVNDSLPLPTPTECGRFYELLTQVRQETCLWIATGRDDWDDKWWPAEFSMHADRLVFSDVPHVQEGVYGCIIAPGVLDLHRNPLPFFAGLVRALRNDGLLFLVTMNRNCLANEVADQSGTALTYLPGPGWHLELLRVFCQQLDTEILWNGVTPLQWEGLTGALGCMAPLTVRPPDMQNVRIQLTGEELSWPFRAYLKPALDVVTQGRYCLAVARKLVR
;
A
#
# COMPACT_ATOMS: atom_id res chain seq x y z
N MET A 1 -29.73 8.05 34.44
CA MET A 1 -29.04 8.59 33.25
C MET A 1 -29.84 9.73 32.61
N ILE A 2 -31.03 9.49 32.04
CA ILE A 2 -31.91 10.57 31.51
C ILE A 2 -32.38 11.53 32.61
N ALA A 3 -32.66 11.01 33.81
CA ALA A 3 -32.99 11.82 34.99
C ALA A 3 -31.86 12.78 35.45
N ALA A 4 -30.60 12.52 35.06
CA ALA A 4 -29.49 13.42 35.40
C ALA A 4 -29.41 14.64 34.43
N TYR A 5 -29.94 14.50 33.22
CA TYR A 5 -30.01 15.58 32.21
C TYR A 5 -31.35 16.35 32.26
N PHE A 6 -32.42 15.75 32.79
CA PHE A 6 -33.73 16.38 32.98
C PHE A 6 -34.26 16.21 34.42
N PRO A 7 -33.56 16.77 35.43
CA PRO A 7 -33.83 16.48 36.84
C PRO A 7 -35.19 16.96 37.34
N GLN A 8 -35.84 17.91 36.64
CA GLN A 8 -37.11 18.50 37.09
C GLN A 8 -38.35 17.90 36.40
N SER A 9 -38.18 16.97 35.46
CA SER A 9 -39.23 16.63 34.49
C SER A 9 -39.61 15.15 34.49
N ILE A 10 -38.98 14.31 35.31
CA ILE A 10 -39.08 12.85 35.22
C ILE A 10 -39.38 12.24 36.58
N GLN A 11 -40.54 11.59 36.70
CA GLN A 11 -40.84 10.67 37.80
C GLN A 11 -40.66 9.22 37.33
N ILE A 12 -39.94 8.44 38.13
CA ILE A 12 -39.77 7.00 37.94
C ILE A 12 -40.64 6.31 38.98
N SER A 13 -41.64 5.55 38.55
CA SER A 13 -42.40 4.66 39.42
C SER A 13 -42.14 3.20 39.04
N CYS A 14 -41.80 2.40 40.05
CA CYS A 14 -41.74 0.95 39.92
C CYS A 14 -43.05 0.40 40.49
N ASP A 15 -43.84 -0.27 39.67
CA ASP A 15 -44.93 -1.12 40.16
C ASP A 15 -44.38 -2.55 40.33
N ASP A 16 -44.89 -3.29 41.31
CA ASP A 16 -44.41 -4.60 41.81
C ASP A 16 -44.47 -5.79 40.81
N GLY A 17 -44.32 -5.55 39.51
CA GLY A 17 -44.18 -6.58 38.48
C GLY A 17 -43.37 -6.07 37.29
N ASP A 18 -42.05 -6.31 37.32
CA ASP A 18 -41.06 -6.30 36.23
C ASP A 18 -41.12 -5.18 35.16
N CYS A 19 -41.82 -4.08 35.40
CA CYS A 19 -41.94 -2.97 34.45
C CYS A 19 -41.84 -1.61 35.15
N CYS A 20 -40.66 -0.99 35.04
CA CYS A 20 -40.49 0.43 35.35
C CYS A 20 -41.22 1.29 34.31
N ARG A 21 -42.11 2.19 34.75
CA ARG A 21 -42.68 3.23 33.90
C ARG A 21 -41.97 4.56 34.17
N LEU A 22 -41.50 5.21 33.11
CA LEU A 22 -40.98 6.57 33.16
C LEU A 22 -42.05 7.52 32.59
N GLN A 23 -42.53 8.47 33.39
CA GLN A 23 -43.39 9.56 32.92
C GLN A 23 -42.60 10.87 32.87
N ALA A 24 -42.57 11.51 31.71
CA ALA A 24 -42.00 12.84 31.53
C ALA A 24 -43.12 13.89 31.52
N TYR A 25 -43.02 14.91 32.38
CA TYR A 25 -43.92 16.06 32.38
C TYR A 25 -43.17 17.27 31.81
N THR A 26 -43.74 17.92 30.80
CA THR A 26 -43.37 19.29 30.43
C THR A 26 -44.33 20.26 31.11
N PRO A 27 -43.87 21.05 32.10
CA PRO A 27 -44.62 22.22 32.51
C PRO A 27 -44.53 23.22 31.35
N ASP A 28 -45.68 23.70 30.89
CA ASP A 28 -45.83 24.80 29.93
C ASP A 28 -45.63 24.48 28.43
N ALA A 29 -46.52 23.65 27.89
CA ALA A 29 -47.08 23.91 26.56
C ALA A 29 -48.50 23.31 26.51
N GLY A 30 -49.49 24.16 26.27
CA GLY A 30 -50.89 23.75 26.24
C GLY A 30 -51.14 22.56 25.32
N GLY A 31 -51.68 21.48 25.88
CA GLY A 31 -52.69 20.67 25.22
C GLY A 31 -52.26 19.67 24.14
N ASN A 32 -51.00 19.23 24.06
CA ASN A 32 -50.66 17.99 23.33
C ASN A 32 -49.65 17.16 24.11
N GLN A 33 -50.10 16.01 24.63
CA GLN A 33 -49.26 14.99 25.25
C GLN A 33 -48.38 14.33 24.19
N ALA A 34 -47.18 14.86 23.95
CA ALA A 34 -46.14 14.12 23.25
C ALA A 34 -45.50 13.14 24.24
N GLY A 35 -46.05 11.93 24.35
CA GLY A 35 -45.45 10.85 25.12
C GLY A 35 -44.14 10.40 24.47
N TRP A 36 -43.02 10.54 25.19
CA TRP A 36 -41.73 9.99 24.76
C TRP A 36 -41.68 8.52 25.15
N ASP A 37 -41.77 7.61 24.16
CA ASP A 37 -41.65 6.17 24.41
C ASP A 37 -40.17 5.74 24.55
N LEU A 38 -39.67 5.84 25.78
CA LEU A 38 -38.29 5.53 26.15
C LEU A 38 -37.92 4.03 26.08
N LYS A 39 -38.88 3.14 25.79
CA LYS A 39 -38.57 1.74 25.43
C LYS A 39 -37.64 1.65 24.22
N ARG A 40 -37.65 2.67 23.36
CA ARG A 40 -36.78 2.73 22.18
C ARG A 40 -35.31 2.98 22.52
N ILE A 41 -35.00 3.85 23.49
CA ILE A 41 -33.59 4.18 23.84
C ILE A 41 -32.89 3.02 24.55
N TYR A 42 -33.61 2.16 25.27
CA TYR A 42 -33.02 0.97 25.92
C TYR A 42 -32.45 -0.05 24.91
N LEU A 43 -32.94 -0.04 23.66
CA LEU A 43 -32.45 -0.92 22.58
C LEU A 43 -31.10 -0.48 21.99
N LEU A 44 -30.54 0.67 22.41
CA LEU A 44 -29.18 1.10 22.07
C LEU A 44 -28.11 0.56 23.03
N LEU A 45 -28.50 -0.09 24.13
CA LEU A 45 -27.59 -0.49 25.21
C LEU A 45 -27.25 -1.98 25.27
N ASP A 46 -27.76 -2.81 24.34
CA ASP A 46 -27.43 -4.23 24.29
C ASP A 46 -27.09 -4.67 22.85
N GLU A 47 -25.84 -5.11 22.64
CA GLU A 47 -25.27 -5.54 21.35
C GLU A 47 -25.82 -6.89 20.84
N THR A 48 -26.86 -7.46 21.45
CA THR A 48 -27.37 -8.78 21.12
C THR A 48 -28.66 -8.77 20.29
N PHE A 49 -28.73 -7.96 19.23
CA PHE A 49 -29.98 -7.82 18.44
C PHE A 49 -30.37 -9.08 17.64
N GLU A 50 -29.42 -9.95 17.25
CA GLU A 50 -29.75 -11.22 16.60
C GLU A 50 -30.27 -12.29 17.59
N GLY A 51 -29.80 -12.27 18.85
CA GLY A 51 -30.31 -13.15 19.91
C GLY A 51 -31.67 -12.70 20.45
N ALA A 52 -31.81 -11.40 20.75
CA ALA A 52 -33.00 -10.84 21.36
C ALA A 52 -34.25 -10.89 20.45
N SER A 53 -34.11 -10.73 19.13
CA SER A 53 -35.27 -10.86 18.22
C SER A 53 -35.87 -12.27 18.20
N ARG A 54 -35.06 -13.30 18.46
CA ARG A 54 -35.49 -14.70 18.57
C ARG A 54 -36.16 -14.99 19.91
N ASP A 55 -35.65 -14.42 21.00
CA ASP A 55 -36.26 -14.57 22.32
C ASP A 55 -37.55 -13.76 22.47
N CYS A 56 -37.66 -12.56 21.86
CA CYS A 56 -38.92 -11.81 21.82
C CYS A 56 -40.06 -12.61 21.17
N ARG A 57 -39.78 -13.38 20.10
CA ARG A 57 -40.80 -14.25 19.47
C ARG A 57 -41.18 -15.44 20.36
N LYS A 58 -40.23 -16.04 21.08
CA LYS A 58 -40.52 -17.11 22.06
C LYS A 58 -41.33 -16.60 23.26
N LEU A 59 -41.15 -15.33 23.63
CA LEU A 59 -41.83 -14.66 24.74
C LEU A 59 -43.16 -13.98 24.34
N GLY A 60 -43.59 -14.07 23.07
CA GLY A 60 -44.82 -13.41 22.60
C GLY A 60 -44.76 -11.88 22.57
N ILE A 61 -43.57 -11.30 22.65
CA ILE A 61 -43.34 -9.85 22.60
C ILE A 61 -43.30 -9.44 21.12
N ALA A 62 -44.18 -8.51 20.73
CA ALA A 62 -44.20 -7.96 19.39
C ALA A 62 -42.80 -7.48 18.99
N PRO A 63 -42.34 -7.73 17.75
CA PRO A 63 -41.04 -7.24 17.30
C PRO A 63 -40.97 -5.73 17.50
N PRO A 64 -39.80 -5.18 17.89
CA PRO A 64 -39.67 -3.75 18.15
C PRO A 64 -40.12 -2.97 16.91
N VAL A 65 -41.01 -1.99 17.13
CA VAL A 65 -41.45 -1.06 16.09
C VAL A 65 -40.20 -0.38 15.52
N PRO A 66 -40.02 -0.30 14.19
CA PRO A 66 -38.87 0.35 13.58
C PRO A 66 -38.61 1.70 14.24
N PHE A 67 -37.36 1.92 14.63
CA PHE A 67 -36.94 3.17 15.25
C PHE A 67 -37.18 4.31 14.26
N ASP A 68 -37.98 5.30 14.65
CA ASP A 68 -38.23 6.45 13.79
C ASP A 68 -36.96 7.31 13.76
N LYS A 69 -36.27 7.35 12.61
CA LYS A 69 -35.04 8.13 12.40
C LYS A 69 -35.27 9.62 12.63
N ASN A 70 -36.52 10.09 12.61
CA ASN A 70 -36.86 11.49 12.86
C ASN A 70 -36.74 11.90 14.34
N ILE A 71 -36.61 10.94 15.28
CA ILE A 71 -36.52 11.25 16.72
C ILE A 71 -35.07 11.55 17.16
N LEU A 72 -34.07 10.93 16.51
CA LEU A 72 -32.66 11.08 16.91
C LEU A 72 -32.12 12.54 16.85
N PRO A 73 -32.47 13.35 15.83
CA PRO A 73 -32.07 14.76 15.77
C PRO A 73 -32.63 15.62 16.92
N MET A 74 -33.58 15.10 17.71
CA MET A 74 -34.15 15.83 18.86
C MET A 74 -33.31 15.70 20.13
N ILE A 75 -32.30 14.82 20.16
CA ILE A 75 -31.37 14.71 21.28
C ILE A 75 -30.38 15.88 21.20
N PRO A 76 -30.30 16.78 22.21
CA PRO A 76 -29.33 17.86 22.20
C PRO A 76 -27.91 17.34 22.05
N GLY A 77 -27.16 17.90 21.09
CA GLY A 77 -25.78 17.48 20.79
C GLY A 77 -25.67 16.26 19.88
N TRP A 78 -26.76 15.78 19.29
CA TRP A 78 -26.68 14.73 18.28
C TRP A 78 -25.92 15.22 17.04
N PRO A 79 -24.87 14.52 16.56
CA PRO A 79 -24.11 14.95 15.40
C PRO A 79 -24.99 15.06 14.16
N LEU A 80 -24.84 16.15 13.40
CA LEU A 80 -25.62 16.39 12.19
C LEU A 80 -25.14 15.52 11.02
N PRO A 81 -25.98 15.20 10.02
CA PRO A 81 -25.50 14.59 8.79
C PRO A 81 -24.42 15.46 8.14
N VAL A 82 -23.31 14.87 7.67
CA VAL A 82 -22.21 15.65 7.08
C VAL A 82 -22.65 16.47 5.85
N GLY A 83 -23.66 15.99 5.10
CA GLY A 83 -24.23 16.70 3.94
C GLY A 83 -24.79 18.09 4.28
N ASP A 84 -25.20 18.33 5.53
CA ASP A 84 -25.68 19.65 5.98
C ASP A 84 -24.58 20.72 5.94
N PHE A 85 -23.32 20.31 6.12
CA PHE A 85 -22.15 21.19 6.02
C PHE A 85 -21.67 21.36 4.58
N LEU A 86 -22.00 20.41 3.70
CA LEU A 86 -21.59 20.39 2.30
C LEU A 86 -22.53 21.19 1.40
N GLU A 87 -23.78 20.75 1.30
CA GLU A 87 -24.78 21.32 0.41
C GLU A 87 -25.71 22.30 1.14
N GLY A 88 -25.92 22.07 2.45
CA GLY A 88 -26.79 22.90 3.29
C GLY A 88 -26.21 24.28 3.62
N GLY A 89 -24.92 24.52 3.32
CA GLY A 89 -24.24 25.79 3.57
C GLY A 89 -24.23 26.19 5.04
N LYS A 90 -24.41 25.24 5.97
CA LYS A 90 -24.33 25.55 7.41
C LYS A 90 -22.92 26.02 7.74
N GLU A 91 -22.82 27.27 8.19
CA GLU A 91 -21.55 27.80 8.69
C GLU A 91 -21.14 27.07 9.96
N PHE A 92 -19.93 26.51 9.96
CA PHE A 92 -19.29 25.99 11.16
C PHE A 92 -18.41 27.07 11.79
N SER A 93 -18.71 27.44 13.03
CA SER A 93 -18.01 28.52 13.75
C SER A 93 -16.91 28.05 14.72
N GLY A 94 -16.67 26.74 14.82
CA GLY A 94 -15.64 26.18 15.70
C GLY A 94 -14.26 26.13 15.06
N ASP A 95 -13.22 25.90 15.87
CA ASP A 95 -11.84 25.78 15.40
C ASP A 95 -11.58 24.48 14.63
N THR A 96 -12.35 23.42 14.91
CA THR A 96 -12.18 22.11 14.28
C THR A 96 -13.51 21.39 14.15
N LEU A 97 -13.94 21.10 12.92
CA LEU A 97 -15.09 20.27 12.63
C LEU A 97 -14.73 18.80 12.84
N LYS A 98 -15.34 18.17 13.85
CA LYS A 98 -15.16 16.75 14.16
C LYS A 98 -16.25 15.93 13.49
N VAL A 99 -15.87 15.05 12.58
CA VAL A 99 -16.78 14.16 11.86
C VAL A 99 -16.59 12.72 12.31
N CYS A 100 -17.66 12.06 12.75
CA CYS A 100 -17.67 10.63 13.07
C CYS A 100 -18.15 9.81 11.87
N LEU A 101 -17.36 8.87 11.38
CA LEU A 101 -17.77 7.94 10.33
C LEU A 101 -17.92 6.54 10.91
N MET A 102 -19.17 6.05 11.00
CA MET A 102 -19.49 4.74 11.56
C MET A 102 -19.46 3.66 10.48
N ASN A 103 -18.81 2.54 10.79
CA ASN A 103 -18.65 1.38 9.92
C ASN A 103 -18.04 1.76 8.55
N GLY A 104 -17.11 2.71 8.56
CA GLY A 104 -16.49 3.23 7.34
C GLY A 104 -15.65 2.17 6.63
N GLY A 105 -15.95 1.95 5.35
CA GLY A 105 -15.04 1.32 4.40
C GLY A 105 -15.03 -0.19 4.30
N GLY A 106 -16.04 -0.91 4.83
CA GLY A 106 -16.25 -2.34 4.57
C GLY A 106 -15.13 -3.29 5.03
N GLY A 107 -15.46 -4.58 5.22
CA GLY A 107 -14.53 -5.55 5.82
C GLY A 107 -13.31 -5.91 4.97
N GLY A 108 -13.35 -5.64 3.67
CA GLY A 108 -12.28 -5.95 2.74
C GLY A 108 -11.21 -4.86 2.65
N LEU A 109 -9.97 -5.26 2.32
CA LEU A 109 -8.92 -4.31 1.94
C LEU A 109 -9.34 -3.47 0.71
N GLY A 110 -10.02 -4.08 -0.26
CA GLY A 110 -10.53 -3.38 -1.44
C GLY A 110 -11.55 -2.31 -1.07
N ASP A 111 -12.45 -2.62 -0.14
CA ASP A 111 -13.44 -1.68 0.38
C ASP A 111 -12.75 -0.47 1.04
N GLY A 112 -11.72 -0.71 1.85
CA GLY A 112 -10.94 0.35 2.49
C GLY A 112 -10.23 1.27 1.49
N ILE A 113 -9.76 0.75 0.36
CA ILE A 113 -9.09 1.54 -0.68
C ILE A 113 -10.08 2.49 -1.36
N MET A 114 -11.23 1.96 -1.79
CA MET A 114 -12.26 2.78 -2.43
C MET A 114 -12.87 3.80 -1.46
N PHE A 115 -13.04 3.40 -0.20
CA PHE A 115 -13.47 4.31 0.87
C PHE A 115 -12.44 5.41 1.14
N GLY A 116 -11.15 5.08 1.07
CA GLY A 116 -10.05 6.04 1.20
C GLY A 116 -10.16 7.19 0.20
N SER A 117 -10.43 6.92 -1.07
CA SER A 117 -10.66 7.98 -2.07
C SER A 117 -11.83 8.88 -1.72
N ALA A 118 -12.97 8.31 -1.28
CA ALA A 118 -14.11 9.11 -0.86
C ALA A 118 -13.81 9.98 0.38
N LEU A 119 -12.99 9.49 1.32
CA LEU A 119 -12.54 10.28 2.47
C LEU A 119 -11.64 11.45 2.08
N GLU A 120 -10.76 11.27 1.08
CA GLU A 120 -9.94 12.38 0.58
C GLU A 120 -10.81 13.47 -0.07
N ILE A 121 -11.79 13.06 -0.89
CA ILE A 121 -12.76 13.98 -1.48
C ILE A 121 -13.55 14.72 -0.39
N LEU A 122 -14.10 13.98 0.59
CA LEU A 122 -14.86 14.57 1.69
C LEU A 122 -14.00 15.56 2.49
N SER A 123 -12.77 15.17 2.84
CA SER A 123 -11.84 16.02 3.58
C SER A 123 -11.52 17.30 2.83
N GLY A 124 -11.22 17.21 1.52
CA GLY A 124 -10.93 18.35 0.67
C GLY A 124 -12.12 19.31 0.56
N LYS A 125 -13.33 18.79 0.34
CA LYS A 125 -14.55 19.61 0.25
C LYS A 125 -14.90 20.28 1.56
N LEU A 126 -14.86 19.56 2.69
CA LEU A 126 -15.11 20.16 4.00
C LEU A 126 -14.08 21.25 4.31
N SER A 127 -12.79 20.99 4.08
CA SER A 127 -11.72 21.95 4.35
C SER A 127 -11.84 23.23 3.49
N ALA A 128 -12.44 23.13 2.30
CA ALA A 128 -12.72 24.29 1.46
C ALA A 128 -13.92 25.12 1.93
N GLN A 129 -14.83 24.54 2.72
CA GLN A 129 -16.08 25.18 3.13
C GLN A 129 -16.07 25.67 4.58
N VAL A 130 -15.35 24.99 5.48
CA VAL A 130 -15.22 25.41 6.87
C VAL A 130 -13.98 26.28 7.06
N ARG A 131 -14.08 27.31 7.90
CA ARG A 131 -12.93 28.17 8.23
C ARG A 131 -11.92 27.50 9.17
N GLY A 132 -12.33 26.43 9.86
CA GLY A 132 -11.51 25.69 10.82
C GLY A 132 -10.82 24.47 10.22
N ASN A 133 -10.18 23.68 11.09
CA ASN A 133 -9.62 22.38 10.70
C ASN A 133 -10.73 21.32 10.54
N VAL A 134 -10.44 20.25 9.81
CA VAL A 134 -11.34 19.09 9.69
C VAL A 134 -10.66 17.86 10.30
N ALA A 135 -11.36 17.18 11.21
CA ALA A 135 -10.90 15.93 11.81
C ALA A 135 -11.91 14.81 11.53
N LEU A 136 -11.50 13.81 10.74
CA LEU A 136 -12.33 12.66 10.38
C LEU A 136 -11.97 11.47 11.26
N ASP A 137 -12.89 11.02 12.11
CA ASP A 137 -12.70 9.82 12.92
C ASP A 137 -13.51 8.66 12.34
N VAL A 138 -12.82 7.68 11.77
CA VAL A 138 -13.44 6.48 11.20
C VAL A 138 -13.48 5.39 12.26
N TYR A 139 -14.69 5.05 12.68
CA TYR A 139 -14.96 3.94 13.60
C TYR A 139 -15.25 2.67 12.82
N SER A 140 -14.51 1.61 13.16
CA SER A 140 -14.62 0.34 12.47
C SER A 140 -14.52 -0.83 13.46
N SER A 141 -15.34 -1.86 13.24
CA SER A 141 -15.26 -3.15 13.95
C SER A 141 -14.24 -4.10 13.30
N LEU A 142 -13.56 -3.62 12.26
CA LEU A 142 -12.85 -4.45 11.31
C LEU A 142 -11.41 -4.76 11.74
N PRO A 143 -10.83 -5.84 11.16
CA PRO A 143 -9.44 -6.19 11.42
C PRO A 143 -8.49 -5.02 11.12
N ALA A 144 -7.38 -4.97 11.88
CA ALA A 144 -6.32 -3.98 11.78
C ALA A 144 -5.75 -3.73 10.36
N ARG A 145 -6.08 -4.59 9.38
CA ARG A 145 -5.66 -4.49 7.98
C ARG A 145 -6.34 -3.34 7.24
N THR A 146 -7.65 -3.14 7.40
CA THR A 146 -8.35 -1.99 6.76
C THR A 146 -7.87 -0.67 7.37
N HIS A 147 -7.56 -0.67 8.67
CA HIS A 147 -6.99 0.50 9.35
C HIS A 147 -5.66 0.94 8.73
N ALA A 148 -4.86 0.00 8.22
CA ALA A 148 -3.58 0.33 7.59
C ALA A 148 -3.74 1.08 6.27
N VAL A 149 -4.84 0.88 5.53
CA VAL A 149 -5.17 1.65 4.33
C VAL A 149 -5.50 3.10 4.72
N LEU A 150 -6.40 3.26 5.68
CA LEU A 150 -6.97 4.57 6.02
C LEU A 150 -6.02 5.48 6.81
N ARG A 151 -5.10 4.92 7.60
CA ARG A 151 -4.08 5.68 8.36
C ARG A 151 -3.14 6.49 7.47
N GLY A 152 -3.08 6.18 6.18
CA GLY A 152 -2.31 6.94 5.20
C GLY A 152 -2.87 8.32 4.90
N ILE A 153 -4.15 8.56 5.21
CA ILE A 153 -4.86 9.80 4.87
C ILE A 153 -4.68 10.79 6.02
N PRO A 154 -4.02 11.95 5.82
CA PRO A 154 -3.63 12.84 6.91
C PRO A 154 -4.76 13.31 7.82
N SER A 155 -5.96 13.53 7.28
CA SER A 155 -7.14 14.00 8.01
C SER A 155 -7.93 12.89 8.72
N VAL A 156 -7.51 11.63 8.58
CA VAL A 156 -8.27 10.46 9.05
C VAL A 156 -7.59 9.82 10.26
N ARG A 157 -8.34 9.69 11.34
CA ARG A 157 -7.97 8.88 12.51
C ARG A 157 -8.87 7.67 12.57
N VAL A 158 -8.26 6.49 12.63
CA VAL A 158 -9.02 5.22 12.69
C VAL A 158 -9.17 4.79 14.14
N LYS A 159 -10.41 4.56 14.57
CA LYS A 159 -10.78 4.15 15.92
C LYS A 159 -11.54 2.81 15.88
N ALA A 160 -11.40 2.03 16.93
CA ALA A 160 -12.13 0.77 17.06
C ALA A 160 -13.57 1.01 17.55
N LEU A 161 -14.50 0.21 17.09
CA LEU A 161 -15.81 0.03 17.73
C LEU A 161 -15.70 -0.93 18.93
N PRO A 162 -16.58 -0.83 19.94
CA PRO A 162 -17.70 0.10 20.03
C PRO A 162 -17.28 1.53 20.44
N ILE A 163 -18.11 2.52 20.07
CA ILE A 163 -18.00 3.91 20.52
C ILE A 163 -19.02 4.14 21.63
N THR A 164 -18.66 4.89 22.68
CA THR A 164 -19.64 5.26 23.70
C THR A 164 -20.55 6.37 23.17
N ILE A 165 -21.81 6.43 23.65
CA ILE A 165 -22.72 7.54 23.32
C ILE A 165 -22.09 8.88 23.73
N TRP A 166 -21.35 8.93 24.85
CA TRP A 166 -20.71 10.16 25.29
C TRP A 166 -19.63 10.66 24.34
N ASP A 167 -18.78 9.77 23.85
CA ASP A 167 -17.78 10.12 22.84
C ASP A 167 -18.45 10.49 21.51
N TYR A 168 -19.51 9.80 21.14
CA TYR A 168 -20.26 10.05 19.92
C TYR A 168 -20.94 11.43 19.91
N LEU A 169 -21.47 11.87 21.05
CA LEU A 169 -22.05 13.22 21.21
C LEU A 169 -20.99 14.34 21.24
N GLN A 170 -19.68 14.03 21.19
CA GLN A 170 -18.62 15.04 21.03
C GLN A 170 -18.35 15.43 19.57
N TYR A 171 -19.05 14.81 18.62
CA TYR A 171 -18.88 15.07 17.19
C TYR A 171 -19.89 16.11 16.70
N ASP A 172 -19.46 16.93 15.74
CA ASP A 172 -20.31 17.96 15.13
C ASP A 172 -21.13 17.37 13.98
N ALA A 173 -20.52 16.42 13.26
CA ALA A 173 -21.10 15.78 12.10
C ALA A 173 -20.91 14.26 12.11
N GLN A 174 -21.72 13.56 11.33
CA GLN A 174 -21.61 12.13 11.16
C GLN A 174 -21.87 11.62 9.74
N VAL A 175 -21.34 10.43 9.47
CA VAL A 175 -21.65 9.58 8.32
C VAL A 175 -21.90 8.18 8.83
N ASP A 176 -23.07 7.62 8.54
CA ASP A 176 -23.39 6.24 8.90
C ASP A 176 -23.38 5.32 7.67
N CYS A 177 -22.33 4.50 7.57
CA CYS A 177 -22.19 3.46 6.56
C CYS A 177 -22.66 2.09 7.06
N SER A 178 -23.36 2.03 8.20
CA SER A 178 -23.97 0.79 8.69
C SER A 178 -25.05 0.30 7.73
N GLY A 179 -25.19 -1.02 7.63
CA GLY A 179 -26.16 -1.65 6.73
C GLY A 179 -25.83 -1.54 5.25
N MET A 180 -24.58 -1.23 4.88
CA MET A 180 -24.19 -1.03 3.48
C MET A 180 -24.48 -2.26 2.60
N LEU A 181 -24.36 -3.48 3.12
CA LEU A 181 -24.57 -4.72 2.35
C LEU A 181 -26.05 -4.92 1.97
N GLN A 182 -26.96 -4.34 2.77
CA GLN A 182 -28.40 -4.40 2.58
C GLN A 182 -28.90 -3.26 1.67
N ASP A 183 -28.07 -2.26 1.40
CA ASP A 183 -28.42 -1.18 0.49
C ASP A 183 -28.32 -1.64 -0.96
N VAL A 184 -29.42 -1.50 -1.70
CA VAL A 184 -29.47 -1.82 -3.13
C VAL A 184 -28.47 -0.98 -3.91
N LYS A 185 -28.26 0.30 -3.55
CA LYS A 185 -27.26 1.15 -4.21
C LYS A 185 -25.84 0.61 -4.07
N PHE A 186 -25.50 -0.04 -2.95
CA PHE A 186 -24.18 -0.65 -2.80
C PHE A 186 -23.95 -1.80 -3.79
N GLN A 187 -25.02 -2.46 -4.23
CA GLN A 187 -24.97 -3.55 -5.18
C GLN A 187 -25.00 -3.09 -6.64
N THR A 188 -25.48 -1.86 -6.90
CA THR A 188 -25.71 -1.33 -8.25
C THR A 188 -24.90 -0.09 -8.61
N ALA A 189 -24.13 0.46 -7.67
CA ALA A 189 -23.29 1.64 -7.86
C ALA A 189 -21.81 1.28 -7.72
N HIS A 190 -20.95 2.11 -8.32
CA HIS A 190 -19.53 2.06 -8.01
C HIS A 190 -19.29 2.35 -6.53
N MET A 191 -18.36 1.63 -5.90
CA MET A 191 -18.18 1.71 -4.45
C MET A 191 -17.87 3.12 -3.95
N THR A 192 -17.00 3.86 -4.64
CA THR A 192 -16.72 5.26 -4.30
C THR A 192 -17.97 6.13 -4.43
N ASP A 193 -18.78 5.93 -5.49
CA ASP A 193 -20.01 6.69 -5.69
C ASP A 193 -21.03 6.41 -4.58
N PHE A 194 -21.17 5.14 -4.19
CA PHE A 194 -22.02 4.75 -3.06
C PHE A 194 -21.59 5.45 -1.76
N VAL A 195 -20.28 5.50 -1.49
CA VAL A 195 -19.76 6.14 -0.28
C VAL A 195 -19.98 7.65 -0.32
N LEU A 196 -19.74 8.30 -1.47
CA LEU A 196 -20.01 9.73 -1.66
C LEU A 196 -21.50 10.05 -1.44
N ASP A 197 -22.41 9.25 -2.00
CA ASP A 197 -23.86 9.38 -1.78
C ASP A 197 -24.21 9.25 -0.30
N ARG A 198 -23.59 8.30 0.43
CA ARG A 198 -23.78 8.16 1.89
C ARG A 198 -23.20 9.32 2.71
N MET A 199 -22.23 10.04 2.16
CA MET A 199 -21.71 11.29 2.73
C MET A 199 -22.58 12.50 2.36
N GLY A 200 -23.72 12.31 1.66
CA GLY A 200 -24.57 13.41 1.23
C GLY A 200 -23.93 14.27 0.14
N MET A 201 -23.08 13.67 -0.70
CA MET A 201 -22.53 14.30 -1.90
C MET A 201 -23.11 13.65 -3.14
N ASP A 202 -23.54 14.45 -4.12
CA ASP A 202 -23.86 13.93 -5.46
C ASP A 202 -22.57 13.42 -6.15
N PRO A 203 -22.42 12.10 -6.40
CA PRO A 203 -21.25 11.58 -7.09
C PRO A 203 -21.08 12.17 -8.49
N GLY A 204 -22.15 12.60 -9.16
CA GLY A 204 -22.08 13.22 -10.49
C GLY A 204 -21.30 14.55 -10.52
N THR A 205 -21.14 15.20 -9.38
CA THR A 205 -20.41 16.48 -9.24
C THR A 205 -18.91 16.32 -9.00
N VAL A 206 -18.44 15.08 -8.78
CA VAL A 206 -17.03 14.77 -8.55
C VAL A 206 -16.46 14.12 -9.80
N SER A 207 -15.30 14.61 -10.25
CA SER A 207 -14.65 14.09 -11.47
C SER A 207 -14.24 12.62 -11.33
N GLY A 208 -14.01 11.94 -12.46
CA GLY A 208 -13.55 10.55 -12.44
C GLY A 208 -12.14 10.42 -11.85
N GLU A 209 -11.29 11.41 -12.13
CA GLU A 209 -9.91 11.52 -11.68
C GLU A 209 -9.81 11.65 -10.15
N GLU A 210 -10.69 12.46 -9.54
CA GLU A 210 -10.76 12.59 -8.07
C GLU A 210 -11.21 11.28 -7.39
N LYS A 211 -11.97 10.44 -8.10
CA LYS A 211 -12.49 9.17 -7.59
C LYS A 211 -11.56 7.98 -7.83
N GLU A 212 -10.42 8.19 -8.47
CA GLU A 212 -9.41 7.15 -8.62
C GLU A 212 -9.05 6.57 -7.25
N PRO A 213 -8.78 5.25 -7.16
CA PRO A 213 -8.33 4.65 -5.91
C PRO A 213 -7.00 5.27 -5.48
N VAL A 214 -6.92 5.79 -4.25
CA VAL A 214 -5.69 6.39 -3.72
C VAL A 214 -5.10 5.50 -2.62
N LEU A 215 -3.78 5.28 -2.69
CA LEU A 215 -3.02 4.61 -1.65
C LEU A 215 -1.91 5.52 -1.15
N ARG A 216 -2.05 6.03 0.09
CA ARG A 216 -1.03 6.81 0.78
C ARG A 216 -0.32 5.98 1.83
N LEU A 217 0.43 4.96 1.42
CA LEU A 217 1.22 4.24 2.41
C LEU A 217 2.50 5.02 2.71
N ALA A 218 2.74 5.27 4.00
CA ALA A 218 4.06 5.66 4.48
C ALA A 218 5.00 4.51 4.09
N ALA A 219 5.72 4.72 2.99
CA ALA A 219 6.52 3.71 2.33
C ALA A 219 7.74 3.37 3.19
N ARG A 220 7.53 2.70 4.32
CA ARG A 220 8.60 1.98 4.99
C ARG A 220 8.89 0.77 4.10
N ARG A 221 9.95 0.90 3.31
CA ARG A 221 10.50 -0.21 2.54
C ARG A 221 10.85 -1.31 3.53
N ASN A 222 10.10 -2.40 3.52
CA ASN A 222 10.47 -3.59 4.26
C ASN A 222 11.73 -4.17 3.58
N PRO A 223 12.90 -4.23 4.27
CA PRO A 223 14.13 -4.72 3.66
C PRO A 223 14.01 -6.15 3.15
N THR A 224 13.23 -6.99 3.84
CA THR A 224 12.94 -8.37 3.45
C THR A 224 12.25 -8.42 2.09
N ILE A 225 11.25 -7.57 1.88
CA ILE A 225 10.53 -7.48 0.60
C ILE A 225 11.43 -6.94 -0.50
N THR A 226 12.27 -5.95 -0.18
CA THR A 226 13.23 -5.40 -1.14
C THR A 226 14.22 -6.47 -1.63
N VAL A 227 14.76 -7.28 -0.71
CA VAL A 227 15.65 -8.41 -1.04
C VAL A 227 14.90 -9.47 -1.86
N ALA A 228 13.68 -9.84 -1.44
CA ALA A 228 12.86 -10.82 -2.15
C ALA A 228 12.54 -10.38 -3.59
N LEU A 229 12.16 -9.11 -3.80
CA LEU A 229 11.91 -8.55 -5.12
C LEU A 229 13.17 -8.48 -5.98
N ALA A 230 14.32 -8.14 -5.40
CA ALA A 230 15.60 -8.14 -6.13
C ALA A 230 16.00 -9.55 -6.58
N GLN A 231 15.80 -10.55 -5.72
CA GLN A 231 16.02 -11.96 -6.05
C GLN A 231 15.04 -12.43 -7.14
N ALA A 232 13.76 -12.11 -7.00
CA ALA A 232 12.74 -12.45 -7.99
C ALA A 232 13.06 -11.83 -9.35
N ARG A 233 13.48 -10.56 -9.38
CA ARG A 233 13.86 -9.87 -10.61
C ARG A 233 15.08 -10.50 -11.27
N LYS A 234 16.05 -10.97 -10.48
CA LYS A 234 17.21 -11.71 -11.00
C LYS A 234 16.79 -13.06 -11.59
N GLN A 235 15.87 -13.77 -10.95
CA GLN A 235 15.31 -15.03 -11.46
C GLN A 235 14.49 -14.83 -12.73
N ALA A 236 13.81 -13.70 -12.86
CA ALA A 236 13.03 -13.35 -14.05
C ALA A 236 13.91 -13.07 -15.29
N GLN A 237 15.23 -12.90 -15.16
CA GLN A 237 16.17 -12.73 -16.28
C GLN A 237 15.75 -11.64 -17.30
N GLY A 238 15.22 -10.53 -16.80
CA GLY A 238 14.75 -9.41 -17.64
C GLY A 238 13.33 -9.57 -18.20
N ARG A 239 12.68 -10.71 -18.00
CA ARG A 239 11.27 -10.91 -18.32
C ARG A 239 10.39 -10.06 -17.40
N ARG A 240 9.21 -9.68 -17.89
CA ARG A 240 8.20 -8.96 -17.09
C ARG A 240 7.72 -9.85 -15.95
N MET A 241 7.66 -9.34 -14.73
CA MET A 241 7.07 -10.03 -13.58
C MET A 241 5.58 -9.70 -13.50
N VAL A 242 4.74 -10.73 -13.62
CA VAL A 242 3.28 -10.59 -13.57
C VAL A 242 2.76 -11.29 -12.32
N ALA A 243 2.16 -10.54 -11.40
CA ALA A 243 1.53 -11.14 -10.23
C ALA A 243 0.23 -11.86 -10.61
N VAL A 244 0.09 -13.12 -10.19
CA VAL A 244 -1.16 -13.88 -10.31
C VAL A 244 -1.75 -14.06 -8.91
N ILE A 245 -2.90 -13.42 -8.67
CA ILE A 245 -3.51 -13.30 -7.34
C ILE A 245 -4.83 -14.05 -7.25
N PHE A 246 -4.97 -14.78 -6.15
CA PHE A 246 -6.14 -15.58 -5.80
C PHE A 246 -6.97 -14.88 -4.72
N SER A 247 -8.27 -15.20 -4.67
CA SER A 247 -9.15 -14.71 -3.62
C SER A 247 -9.10 -15.63 -2.41
N SER A 248 -9.16 -15.05 -1.20
CA SER A 248 -9.44 -15.81 0.01
C SER A 248 -10.89 -16.32 0.06
N ALA A 249 -11.79 -15.71 -0.72
CA ALA A 249 -13.17 -16.16 -0.88
C ALA A 249 -13.24 -17.11 -2.08
N ARG A 250 -13.58 -18.38 -1.84
CA ARG A 250 -13.67 -19.41 -2.88
C ARG A 250 -14.62 -19.03 -4.01
N VAL A 251 -15.76 -18.41 -3.69
CA VAL A 251 -16.74 -17.96 -4.70
C VAL A 251 -16.17 -16.95 -5.69
N ARG A 252 -15.08 -16.26 -5.34
CA ARG A 252 -14.39 -15.30 -6.22
C ARG A 252 -13.07 -15.82 -6.76
N THR A 253 -12.56 -16.94 -6.26
CA THR A 253 -11.25 -17.44 -6.69
C THR A 253 -11.36 -18.17 -8.02
N MET A 254 -10.32 -18.03 -8.84
CA MET A 254 -10.18 -18.82 -10.06
C MET A 254 -10.02 -20.29 -9.68
N PRO A 255 -10.65 -21.22 -10.42
CA PRO A 255 -10.43 -22.64 -10.24
C PRO A 255 -8.98 -23.05 -10.44
N ASP A 256 -8.51 -24.03 -9.67
CA ASP A 256 -7.10 -24.45 -9.72
C ASP A 256 -6.63 -24.90 -11.12
N PRO A 257 -7.37 -25.70 -11.91
CA PRO A 257 -6.93 -26.09 -13.25
C PRO A 257 -6.81 -24.90 -14.22
N GLN A 258 -7.77 -23.97 -14.15
CA GLN A 258 -7.79 -22.75 -14.95
C GLN A 258 -6.64 -21.83 -14.55
N ALA A 259 -6.37 -21.68 -13.26
CA ALA A 259 -5.23 -20.91 -12.76
C ALA A 259 -3.89 -21.52 -13.18
N ALA A 260 -3.77 -22.84 -13.10
CA ALA A 260 -2.59 -23.55 -13.59
C ALA A 260 -2.41 -23.37 -15.11
N GLY A 261 -3.50 -23.44 -15.88
CA GLY A 261 -3.50 -23.17 -17.32
C GLY A 261 -3.02 -21.76 -17.65
N LEU A 262 -3.55 -20.76 -16.95
CA LEU A 262 -3.15 -19.37 -17.10
C LEU A 262 -1.68 -19.15 -16.73
N ILE A 263 -1.21 -19.72 -15.63
CA ILE A 263 0.19 -19.59 -15.21
C ILE A 263 1.13 -20.17 -16.26
N ARG A 264 0.82 -21.36 -16.82
CA ARG A 264 1.64 -21.95 -17.90
C ARG A 264 1.68 -21.06 -19.12
N PHE A 265 0.52 -20.56 -19.54
CA PHE A 265 0.43 -19.63 -20.66
C PHE A 265 1.27 -18.36 -20.42
N LEU A 266 1.12 -17.72 -19.26
CA LEU A 266 1.91 -16.55 -18.90
C LEU A 266 3.41 -16.85 -18.85
N SER A 267 3.80 -18.06 -18.42
CA SER A 267 5.20 -18.48 -18.35
C SER A 267 5.91 -18.59 -19.70
N GLU A 268 5.18 -18.49 -20.83
CA GLU A 268 5.76 -18.44 -22.17
C GLU A 268 6.29 -17.04 -22.51
N THR A 269 5.61 -15.99 -22.05
CA THR A 269 5.90 -14.59 -22.44
C THR A 269 6.45 -13.74 -21.29
N CYS A 270 6.15 -14.10 -20.05
CA CYS A 270 6.55 -13.36 -18.86
C CYS A 270 6.97 -14.30 -17.71
N GLN A 271 7.40 -13.73 -16.59
CA GLN A 271 7.68 -14.47 -15.36
C GLN A 271 6.48 -14.35 -14.41
N PRO A 272 5.68 -15.42 -14.25
CA PRO A 272 4.59 -15.42 -13.28
C PRO A 272 5.16 -15.38 -11.87
N VAL A 273 4.54 -14.55 -11.03
CA VAL A 273 4.80 -14.43 -9.60
C VAL A 273 3.51 -14.73 -8.86
N VAL A 274 3.50 -15.77 -8.03
CA VAL A 274 2.32 -16.13 -7.25
C VAL A 274 2.42 -15.49 -5.86
N ILE A 275 1.34 -14.82 -5.46
CA ILE A 275 1.19 -14.23 -4.13
C ILE A 275 -0.19 -14.64 -3.60
N MET A 276 -0.23 -15.73 -2.83
CA MET A 276 -1.45 -16.23 -2.22
C MET A 276 -1.59 -15.77 -0.77
N PRO A 277 -2.83 -15.70 -0.24
CA PRO A 277 -3.06 -15.50 1.18
C PRO A 277 -2.35 -16.56 2.04
N PRO A 278 -1.91 -16.25 3.28
CA PRO A 278 -1.15 -17.19 4.11
C PRO A 278 -1.83 -18.53 4.44
N HIS A 279 -3.16 -18.59 4.35
CA HIS A 279 -3.93 -19.83 4.57
C HIS A 279 -4.02 -20.71 3.30
N CYS A 280 -3.67 -20.17 2.14
CA CYS A 280 -3.55 -20.93 0.91
C CYS A 280 -2.17 -21.60 0.92
N LYS A 281 -2.15 -22.93 0.80
CA LYS A 281 -0.90 -23.71 0.71
C LYS A 281 -0.37 -23.62 -0.72
N SER A 282 0.22 -22.48 -1.09
CA SER A 282 0.78 -22.22 -2.43
C SER A 282 1.70 -23.35 -2.90
N GLY A 283 2.56 -23.86 -2.01
CA GLY A 283 3.45 -24.98 -2.31
C GLY A 283 2.72 -26.24 -2.78
N LEU A 284 1.58 -26.61 -2.17
CA LEU A 284 0.81 -27.78 -2.60
C LEU A 284 0.17 -27.56 -3.97
N PHE A 285 -0.37 -26.36 -4.22
CA PHE A 285 -0.92 -26.01 -5.52
C PHE A 285 0.15 -26.08 -6.61
N LEU A 286 1.32 -25.49 -6.38
CA LEU A 286 2.42 -25.49 -7.34
C LEU A 286 2.97 -26.89 -7.60
N GLU A 287 3.07 -27.73 -6.58
CA GLU A 287 3.49 -29.13 -6.71
C GLU A 287 2.45 -29.97 -7.49
N GLN A 288 1.18 -29.86 -7.12
CA GLN A 288 0.08 -30.61 -7.74
C GLN A 288 -0.01 -30.40 -9.26
N TYR A 289 0.26 -29.17 -9.73
CA TYR A 289 0.17 -28.82 -11.14
C TYR A 289 1.54 -28.74 -11.85
N ASN A 290 2.63 -29.17 -11.18
CA ASN A 290 3.99 -29.13 -11.71
C ASN A 290 4.41 -27.72 -12.20
N LEU A 291 4.19 -26.71 -11.36
CA LEU A 291 4.46 -25.29 -11.65
C LEU A 291 5.64 -24.72 -10.86
N ALA A 292 6.23 -25.48 -9.93
CA ALA A 292 7.26 -24.99 -9.01
C ALA A 292 8.48 -24.36 -9.73
N ASP A 293 8.88 -24.89 -10.88
CA ASP A 293 10.02 -24.37 -11.65
C ASP A 293 9.64 -23.22 -12.60
N SER A 294 8.34 -23.00 -12.84
CA SER A 294 7.84 -21.99 -13.79
C SER A 294 7.39 -20.69 -13.12
N VAL A 295 7.38 -20.65 -11.79
CA VAL A 295 6.77 -19.58 -11.00
C VAL A 295 7.69 -19.14 -9.87
N ILE A 296 7.68 -17.84 -9.57
CA ILE A 296 8.28 -17.33 -8.34
C ILE A 296 7.18 -17.22 -7.28
N ASP A 297 7.28 -18.00 -6.20
CA ASP A 297 6.33 -17.93 -5.09
C ASP A 297 6.79 -16.91 -4.03
N LEU A 298 6.03 -15.82 -3.88
CA LEU A 298 6.25 -14.80 -2.85
C LEU A 298 5.16 -14.81 -1.77
N SER A 299 4.33 -15.85 -1.70
CA SER A 299 3.22 -15.94 -0.72
C SER A 299 3.73 -15.88 0.72
N MET A 300 4.86 -16.52 1.01
CA MET A 300 5.43 -16.61 2.37
C MET A 300 6.03 -15.30 2.90
N VAL A 301 6.37 -14.36 2.01
CA VAL A 301 6.88 -13.04 2.38
C VAL A 301 5.75 -12.01 2.56
N SER A 302 4.56 -12.27 1.99
CA SER A 302 3.37 -11.41 2.10
C SER A 302 2.62 -11.59 3.44
N ARG A 303 3.24 -11.16 4.55
CA ARG A 303 2.69 -11.37 5.92
C ARG A 303 1.70 -10.31 6.39
N GLY A 304 1.67 -9.15 5.74
CA GLY A 304 0.84 -8.02 6.12
C GLY A 304 0.44 -7.18 4.91
N PHE A 305 -0.37 -6.14 5.16
CA PHE A 305 -0.83 -5.26 4.09
C PHE A 305 0.31 -4.46 3.45
N ALA A 306 1.25 -3.97 4.26
CA ALA A 306 2.41 -3.23 3.76
C ALA A 306 3.33 -4.10 2.88
N GLU A 307 3.59 -5.35 3.30
CA GLU A 307 4.34 -6.32 2.51
C GLU A 307 3.61 -6.65 1.21
N TYR A 308 2.31 -6.94 1.30
CA TYR A 308 1.47 -7.28 0.15
C TYR A 308 1.45 -6.17 -0.89
N MET A 309 1.23 -4.92 -0.48
CA MET A 309 1.30 -3.77 -1.38
C MET A 309 2.71 -3.59 -1.96
N SER A 310 3.75 -3.70 -1.13
CA SER A 310 5.14 -3.55 -1.60
C SER A 310 5.50 -4.57 -2.67
N LEU A 311 5.02 -5.81 -2.52
CA LEU A 311 5.18 -6.85 -3.53
C LEU A 311 4.48 -6.47 -4.84
N LEU A 312 3.20 -6.06 -4.77
CA LEU A 312 2.43 -5.64 -5.96
C LEU A 312 3.05 -4.42 -6.66
N ALA A 313 3.57 -3.45 -5.90
CA ALA A 313 4.29 -2.30 -6.45
C ALA A 313 5.57 -2.70 -7.20
N GLY A 314 6.22 -3.79 -6.78
CA GLY A 314 7.40 -4.36 -7.44
C GLY A 314 7.12 -5.15 -8.72
N MET A 315 5.84 -5.38 -9.05
CA MET A 315 5.43 -6.09 -10.27
C MET A 315 5.33 -5.16 -11.48
N ASP A 316 5.42 -5.74 -12.68
CA ASP A 316 5.22 -5.01 -13.93
C ASP A 316 3.75 -5.02 -14.35
N ALA A 317 2.99 -6.04 -13.97
CA ALA A 317 1.55 -6.12 -14.10
C ALA A 317 0.91 -7.03 -13.03
N ILE A 318 -0.41 -6.94 -12.90
CA ILE A 318 -1.20 -7.71 -11.96
C ILE A 318 -2.33 -8.40 -12.72
N VAL A 319 -2.51 -9.70 -12.50
CA VAL A 319 -3.68 -10.45 -12.93
C VAL A 319 -4.35 -11.00 -11.69
N SER A 320 -5.60 -10.63 -11.47
CA SER A 320 -6.33 -10.99 -10.25
C SER A 320 -7.81 -11.20 -10.56
N VAL A 321 -8.45 -12.00 -9.72
CA VAL A 321 -9.92 -12.00 -9.58
C VAL A 321 -10.40 -10.80 -8.75
N ASP A 322 -11.71 -10.63 -8.54
CA ASP A 322 -12.30 -9.56 -7.70
C ASP A 322 -11.81 -9.59 -6.23
N THR A 323 -10.63 -8.99 -6.01
CA THR A 323 -9.93 -8.88 -4.73
C THR A 323 -9.34 -7.48 -4.57
N SER A 324 -8.76 -7.21 -3.38
CA SER A 324 -8.00 -6.00 -3.14
C SER A 324 -6.85 -5.76 -4.12
N ALA A 325 -6.28 -6.80 -4.74
CA ALA A 325 -5.17 -6.63 -5.67
C ALA A 325 -5.54 -5.78 -6.88
N VAL A 326 -6.79 -5.90 -7.35
CA VAL A 326 -7.28 -5.12 -8.48
C VAL A 326 -7.33 -3.63 -8.13
N HIS A 327 -7.85 -3.31 -6.94
CA HIS A 327 -7.90 -1.93 -6.44
C HIS A 327 -6.51 -1.36 -6.13
N ILE A 328 -5.61 -2.18 -5.58
CA ILE A 328 -4.20 -1.80 -5.39
C ILE A 328 -3.53 -1.54 -6.74
N GLY A 329 -3.77 -2.38 -7.74
CA GLY A 329 -3.26 -2.20 -9.10
C GLY A 329 -3.73 -0.89 -9.73
N GLY A 330 -5.02 -0.57 -9.60
CA GLY A 330 -5.57 0.73 -10.01
C GLY A 330 -4.91 1.90 -9.27
N ALA A 331 -4.75 1.82 -7.95
CA ALA A 331 -4.15 2.89 -7.16
C ALA A 331 -2.67 3.12 -7.47
N LEU A 332 -1.95 2.04 -7.78
CA LEU A 332 -0.56 2.10 -8.20
C LEU A 332 -0.40 2.43 -9.70
N ARG A 333 -1.51 2.62 -10.43
CA ARG A 333 -1.58 2.75 -11.89
C ARG A 333 -0.73 1.68 -12.60
N LYS A 334 -0.80 0.45 -12.08
CA LYS A 334 -0.13 -0.70 -12.69
C LYS A 334 -1.05 -1.31 -13.75
N PRO A 335 -0.49 -1.79 -14.88
CA PRO A 335 -1.22 -2.65 -15.80
C PRO A 335 -1.87 -3.79 -15.02
N THR A 336 -3.20 -3.83 -15.01
CA THR A 336 -3.94 -4.76 -14.17
C THR A 336 -5.09 -5.39 -14.95
N VAL A 337 -5.22 -6.70 -14.87
CA VAL A 337 -6.39 -7.44 -15.35
C VAL A 337 -7.20 -7.92 -14.16
N GLY A 338 -8.46 -7.48 -14.08
CA GLY A 338 -9.42 -7.94 -13.09
C GLY A 338 -10.42 -8.91 -13.71
N ILE A 339 -10.59 -10.10 -13.14
CA ILE A 339 -11.58 -11.09 -13.59
C ILE A 339 -12.76 -11.10 -12.61
N PHE A 340 -13.94 -10.75 -13.11
CA PHE A 340 -15.13 -10.47 -12.32
C PHE A 340 -16.24 -11.46 -12.64
N ASN A 341 -16.79 -12.11 -11.62
CA ASN A 341 -17.90 -13.05 -11.78
C ASN A 341 -19.23 -12.51 -11.25
N SER A 342 -19.36 -12.35 -9.92
CA SER A 342 -20.65 -12.15 -9.27
C SER A 342 -21.09 -10.69 -9.24
N ILE A 343 -20.15 -9.76 -9.43
CA ILE A 343 -20.36 -8.32 -9.36
C ILE A 343 -19.90 -7.73 -10.69
N ASP A 344 -20.68 -6.79 -11.21
CA ASP A 344 -20.30 -6.06 -12.42
C ASP A 344 -18.95 -5.35 -12.21
N LYS A 345 -18.02 -5.58 -13.13
CA LYS A 345 -16.69 -4.96 -13.11
C LYS A 345 -16.74 -3.43 -12.95
N LEU A 346 -17.72 -2.76 -13.56
CA LEU A 346 -17.86 -1.31 -13.49
C LEU A 346 -18.21 -0.81 -12.10
N TYR A 347 -18.69 -1.67 -11.19
CA TYR A 347 -18.90 -1.29 -9.80
C TYR A 347 -17.58 -1.31 -8.98
N ARG A 348 -16.53 -1.92 -9.53
CA ARG A 348 -15.23 -2.10 -8.86
C ARG A 348 -14.11 -1.26 -9.46
N ILE A 349 -14.11 -1.06 -10.79
CA ILE A 349 -12.94 -0.52 -11.51
C ILE A 349 -13.23 0.65 -12.44
N ARG A 350 -14.43 1.25 -12.40
CA ARG A 350 -14.82 2.37 -13.28
C ARG A 350 -13.80 3.51 -13.30
N TYR A 351 -13.24 3.84 -12.13
CA TYR A 351 -12.28 4.92 -11.96
C TYR A 351 -10.83 4.41 -11.85
N SER A 352 -10.51 3.26 -12.44
CA SER A 352 -9.16 2.69 -12.40
C SER A 352 -8.59 2.61 -13.82
N PRO A 353 -7.92 3.66 -14.33
CA PRO A 353 -7.65 3.80 -15.76
C PRO A 353 -6.66 2.78 -16.33
N THR A 354 -5.86 2.12 -15.48
CA THR A 354 -4.92 1.06 -15.90
C THR A 354 -5.44 -0.36 -15.68
N VAL A 355 -6.72 -0.49 -15.31
CA VAL A 355 -7.34 -1.78 -14.99
C VAL A 355 -8.30 -2.18 -16.11
N VAL A 356 -8.03 -3.31 -16.75
CA VAL A 356 -8.92 -3.93 -17.73
C VAL A 356 -9.73 -5.04 -17.05
N GLY A 357 -11.06 -4.90 -17.05
CA GLY A 357 -11.95 -5.89 -16.45
C GLY A 357 -12.48 -6.90 -17.47
N ILE A 358 -12.24 -8.18 -17.21
CA ILE A 358 -12.92 -9.31 -17.86
C ILE A 358 -14.16 -9.61 -17.02
N GLN A 359 -15.34 -9.40 -17.61
CA GLN A 359 -16.61 -9.78 -16.99
C GLN A 359 -16.95 -11.19 -17.45
N LEU A 360 -17.22 -12.09 -16.51
CA LEU A 360 -17.76 -13.42 -16.83
C LEU A 360 -19.26 -13.28 -17.05
N GLU A 361 -19.73 -13.74 -18.20
CA GLU A 361 -21.12 -13.66 -18.63
C GLU A 361 -21.70 -15.06 -18.73
N TYR A 362 -22.18 -15.56 -17.60
CA TYR A 362 -22.75 -16.91 -17.54
C TYR A 362 -24.26 -16.85 -17.43
N GLN A 363 -24.94 -17.68 -18.21
CA GLN A 363 -26.38 -17.91 -18.10
C GLN A 363 -26.67 -19.40 -17.99
N GLY A 364 -26.81 -19.87 -16.75
CA GLY A 364 -27.33 -21.19 -16.46
C GLY A 364 -28.84 -21.20 -16.17
N LYS A 365 -29.42 -22.39 -16.06
CA LYS A 365 -30.77 -22.69 -15.57
C LYS A 365 -31.14 -22.08 -14.20
N GLY A 366 -30.18 -21.70 -13.37
CA GLY A 366 -30.43 -21.16 -12.02
C GLY A 366 -29.31 -20.24 -11.48
N CYS A 367 -28.41 -19.79 -12.34
CA CYS A 367 -27.46 -18.72 -12.01
C CYS A 367 -27.15 -17.90 -13.23
N THR A 368 -27.04 -16.58 -13.03
CA THR A 368 -26.65 -15.63 -14.07
C THR A 368 -25.48 -14.80 -13.53
N ALA A 369 -24.39 -14.67 -14.27
CA ALA A 369 -23.29 -13.77 -13.94
C ALA A 369 -23.34 -12.54 -14.88
N PRO A 370 -23.19 -11.30 -14.35
CA PRO A 370 -23.12 -10.95 -12.93
C PRO A 370 -24.45 -11.18 -12.19
N CYS A 371 -24.41 -11.82 -11.01
CA CYS A 371 -25.61 -12.09 -10.20
C CYS A 371 -25.94 -10.99 -9.18
N GLY A 372 -25.07 -9.98 -9.03
CA GLY A 372 -25.16 -8.96 -8.00
C GLY A 372 -24.88 -9.47 -6.58
N ARG A 373 -24.64 -10.77 -6.40
CA ARG A 373 -24.46 -11.37 -5.07
C ARG A 373 -23.07 -11.05 -4.53
N SER A 374 -23.05 -10.38 -3.37
CA SER A 374 -21.84 -10.17 -2.60
C SER A 374 -21.46 -11.44 -1.81
N LYS A 375 -20.25 -11.48 -1.24
CA LYS A 375 -19.80 -12.57 -0.37
C LYS A 375 -20.80 -12.86 0.76
N GLY A 376 -21.54 -11.84 1.21
CA GLY A 376 -22.55 -11.96 2.28
C GLY A 376 -23.69 -12.93 1.94
N ALA A 377 -24.06 -13.07 0.67
CA ALA A 377 -25.14 -13.96 0.23
C ALA A 377 -24.71 -15.44 0.05
N ALA A 378 -23.40 -15.73 0.19
CA ALA A 378 -22.85 -17.09 0.05
C ALA A 378 -22.72 -17.84 1.39
N PHE A 379 -23.10 -17.20 2.51
CA PHE A 379 -23.14 -17.84 3.81
C PHE A 379 -24.55 -18.28 4.14
N VAL A 380 -24.74 -19.53 4.53
CA VAL A 380 -25.91 -19.92 5.33
C VAL A 380 -25.43 -20.01 6.76
N GLN A 381 -26.11 -19.27 7.63
CA GLN A 381 -25.89 -19.33 9.06
C GLN A 381 -27.05 -20.13 9.65
N GLY A 382 -26.74 -21.31 10.15
CA GLY A 382 -27.69 -22.21 10.80
C GLY A 382 -27.28 -22.45 12.25
N ASN A 383 -28.22 -22.85 13.09
CA ASN A 383 -27.88 -23.38 14.41
C ASN A 383 -27.89 -24.90 14.32
N VAL A 384 -26.85 -25.56 14.82
CA VAL A 384 -26.92 -27.01 15.03
C VAL A 384 -27.74 -27.32 16.28
N PRO A 385 -28.37 -28.51 16.38
CA PRO A 385 -28.97 -28.97 17.63
C PRO A 385 -27.93 -28.91 18.76
N GLY A 386 -28.18 -28.09 19.79
CA GLY A 386 -27.20 -27.76 20.83
C GLY A 386 -26.97 -26.25 21.03
N GLY A 387 -27.37 -25.43 20.06
CA GLY A 387 -27.38 -23.96 20.19
C GLY A 387 -26.20 -23.24 19.53
N ASP A 388 -25.15 -23.98 19.14
CA ASP A 388 -24.00 -23.40 18.45
C ASP A 388 -24.39 -22.94 17.03
N SER A 389 -23.96 -21.73 16.68
CA SER A 389 -24.12 -21.21 15.32
C SER A 389 -23.04 -21.81 14.41
N VAL A 390 -23.45 -22.58 13.40
CA VAL A 390 -22.56 -23.02 12.33
C VAL A 390 -22.73 -22.10 11.13
N ARG A 391 -21.60 -21.54 10.70
CA ARG A 391 -21.51 -20.74 9.48
C ARG A 391 -20.87 -21.60 8.40
N LEU A 392 -21.67 -22.05 7.43
CA LEU A 392 -21.17 -22.76 6.26
C LEU A 392 -20.97 -21.76 5.12
N GLU A 393 -19.73 -21.66 4.63
CA GLU A 393 -19.42 -20.94 3.41
C GLU A 393 -19.65 -21.92 2.25
N PHE A 394 -20.77 -21.79 1.54
CA PHE A 394 -21.02 -22.59 0.34
C PHE A 394 -20.14 -22.04 -0.77
N GLY A 395 -18.98 -22.64 -0.93
CA GLY A 395 -17.87 -22.11 -1.71
C GLY A 395 -18.15 -21.87 -3.19
N TYR A 396 -19.24 -22.39 -3.77
CA TYR A 396 -19.40 -22.44 -5.23
C TYR A 396 -20.85 -22.31 -5.75
N ALA A 397 -21.86 -22.23 -4.89
CA ALA A 397 -23.25 -22.28 -5.35
C ALA A 397 -23.75 -20.92 -5.88
N CYS A 398 -23.42 -20.64 -7.14
CA CYS A 398 -24.48 -20.26 -8.09
C CYS A 398 -25.68 -21.19 -7.84
N ASP A 399 -26.90 -20.66 -7.64
CA ASP A 399 -28.06 -21.41 -7.10
C ASP A 399 -28.46 -22.68 -7.88
N GLU A 400 -27.84 -22.96 -9.03
CA GLU A 400 -28.00 -24.18 -9.81
C GLU A 400 -27.43 -25.44 -9.18
N ALA A 401 -26.27 -25.35 -8.55
CA ALA A 401 -25.49 -26.53 -8.23
C ALA A 401 -26.06 -27.25 -6.99
N VAL A 402 -26.81 -26.54 -6.15
CA VAL A 402 -27.20 -27.02 -4.84
C VAL A 402 -28.48 -26.35 -4.38
N ASP A 403 -29.55 -27.13 -4.19
CA ASP A 403 -30.65 -26.73 -3.30
C ASP A 403 -30.10 -26.59 -1.88
N LYS A 404 -29.94 -25.34 -1.43
CA LYS A 404 -29.31 -24.99 -0.15
C LYS A 404 -30.05 -25.60 1.04
N GLU A 405 -31.37 -25.76 0.94
CA GLU A 405 -32.18 -26.35 2.00
C GLU A 405 -32.00 -27.87 2.03
N SER A 406 -32.08 -28.54 0.87
CA SER A 406 -31.76 -29.97 0.77
C SER A 406 -30.32 -30.28 1.18
N LEU A 407 -29.35 -29.43 0.89
CA LEU A 407 -27.96 -29.65 1.28
C LEU A 407 -27.73 -29.41 2.77
N LEU A 408 -28.33 -28.36 3.34
CA LEU A 408 -28.29 -28.15 4.79
C LEU A 408 -28.93 -29.34 5.52
N ASN A 409 -30.05 -29.85 5.02
CA ASN A 409 -30.69 -31.05 5.56
C ASN A 409 -29.79 -32.29 5.42
N GLN A 410 -29.11 -32.48 4.28
CA GLN A 410 -28.14 -33.58 4.10
C GLN A 410 -26.95 -33.45 5.05
N VAL A 411 -26.41 -32.25 5.26
CA VAL A 411 -25.34 -31.99 6.25
C VAL A 411 -25.82 -32.33 7.66
N ILE A 412 -27.04 -31.93 8.02
CA ILE A 412 -27.66 -32.21 9.33
C ILE A 412 -27.89 -33.73 9.50
N GLU A 413 -28.38 -34.42 8.47
CA GLU A 413 -28.58 -35.87 8.49
C GLU A 413 -27.24 -36.64 8.63
N GLU A 414 -26.21 -36.24 7.89
CA GLU A 414 -24.87 -36.82 8.02
C GLU A 414 -24.25 -36.51 9.38
N LEU A 415 -24.43 -35.30 9.92
CA LEU A 415 -24.03 -34.92 11.28
C LEU A 415 -24.68 -35.81 12.34
N GLN A 416 -25.97 -36.14 12.17
CA GLN A 416 -26.71 -37.00 13.10
C GLN A 416 -26.25 -38.46 13.06
N GLN A 417 -25.59 -38.90 11.98
CA GLN A 417 -25.06 -40.25 11.84
C GLN A 417 -23.64 -40.42 12.41
N ILE A 418 -22.95 -39.33 12.76
CA ILE A 418 -21.62 -39.38 13.34
C ILE A 418 -21.72 -39.74 14.83
N ASP A 419 -20.95 -40.74 15.26
CA ASP A 419 -20.94 -41.26 16.63
C ASP A 419 -20.75 -40.12 17.65
N PRO A 420 -21.74 -39.81 18.50
CA PRO A 420 -21.66 -38.72 19.47
C PRO A 420 -20.55 -38.90 20.53
N ALA A 421 -19.94 -40.09 20.63
CA ALA A 421 -18.78 -40.34 21.47
C ALA A 421 -17.44 -39.94 20.82
N ALA A 422 -17.41 -39.61 19.53
CA ALA A 422 -16.19 -39.15 18.86
C ALA A 422 -15.85 -37.71 19.26
N ASP A 423 -14.56 -37.45 19.41
CA ASP A 423 -14.01 -36.12 19.71
C ASP A 423 -14.57 -35.04 18.74
N PRO A 424 -15.22 -33.97 19.25
CA PRO A 424 -15.87 -32.95 18.43
C PRO A 424 -14.95 -32.34 17.36
N ASP A 425 -13.67 -32.14 17.67
CA ASP A 425 -12.70 -31.57 16.73
C ASP A 425 -12.40 -32.54 15.57
N SER A 426 -12.32 -33.84 15.86
CA SER A 426 -12.19 -34.91 14.86
C SER A 426 -13.42 -35.03 13.96
N GLN A 427 -14.62 -34.87 14.53
CA GLN A 427 -15.87 -34.89 13.77
C GLN A 427 -15.94 -33.72 12.78
N VAL A 428 -15.73 -32.48 13.27
CA VAL A 428 -15.76 -31.27 12.45
C VAL A 428 -14.74 -31.36 11.31
N SER A 429 -13.52 -31.86 11.59
CA SER A 429 -12.48 -32.04 10.57
C SER A 429 -12.86 -33.08 9.50
N ARG A 430 -13.50 -34.20 9.89
CA ARG A 430 -14.00 -35.22 8.95
C ARG A 430 -15.14 -34.71 8.08
N ILE A 431 -16.11 -34.02 8.66
CA ILE A 431 -17.23 -33.40 7.94
C ILE A 431 -16.69 -32.39 6.95
N TYR A 432 -15.82 -31.47 7.41
CA TYR A 432 -15.17 -30.51 6.54
C TYR A 432 -14.43 -31.21 5.41
N SER A 433 -13.69 -32.28 5.66
CA SER A 433 -12.95 -33.01 4.62
C SER A 433 -13.87 -33.73 3.62
N HIS A 434 -14.95 -34.36 4.08
CA HIS A 434 -15.92 -35.05 3.24
C HIS A 434 -16.68 -34.09 2.31
N PHE A 435 -17.21 -33.00 2.87
CA PHE A 435 -17.87 -31.94 2.08
C PHE A 435 -16.87 -31.22 1.17
N ARG A 436 -15.64 -31.04 1.64
CA ARG A 436 -14.56 -30.47 0.83
C ARG A 436 -14.27 -31.34 -0.39
N GLU A 437 -14.17 -32.65 -0.28
CA GLU A 437 -13.90 -33.52 -1.44
C GLU A 437 -15.08 -33.60 -2.40
N LYS A 438 -16.32 -33.68 -1.88
CA LYS A 438 -17.54 -33.84 -2.68
C LYS A 438 -17.95 -32.58 -3.44
N PHE A 439 -17.69 -31.39 -2.90
CA PHE A 439 -18.14 -30.12 -3.48
C PHE A 439 -17.01 -29.26 -4.08
N ILE A 440 -15.74 -29.66 -3.98
CA ILE A 440 -14.63 -28.97 -4.66
C ILE A 440 -14.62 -29.22 -6.18
N SER A 441 -15.21 -30.32 -6.66
CA SER A 441 -15.11 -30.68 -8.08
C SER A 441 -15.93 -29.79 -9.01
N GLU A 442 -16.90 -29.04 -8.48
CA GLU A 442 -17.82 -28.24 -9.29
C GLU A 442 -17.58 -26.74 -9.09
N TYR A 443 -16.62 -26.22 -9.85
CA TYR A 443 -16.44 -24.78 -10.00
C TYR A 443 -17.59 -24.15 -10.78
N PRO A 444 -17.89 -22.86 -10.56
CA PRO A 444 -18.88 -22.16 -11.35
C PRO A 444 -18.52 -22.30 -12.85
N PRO A 445 -19.42 -22.83 -13.69
CA PRO A 445 -19.17 -23.07 -15.10
C PRO A 445 -18.76 -21.80 -15.88
N CYS A 446 -19.07 -20.61 -15.36
CA CYS A 446 -18.63 -19.32 -15.89
C CYS A 446 -17.10 -19.20 -16.07
N TRP A 447 -16.30 -19.95 -15.29
CA TRP A 447 -14.85 -19.92 -15.42
C TRP A 447 -14.33 -20.63 -16.67
N ASN A 448 -15.13 -21.49 -17.31
CA ASN A 448 -14.75 -22.14 -18.56
C ASN A 448 -14.76 -21.18 -19.76
N GLU A 449 -15.37 -20.00 -19.62
CA GLU A 449 -15.45 -18.99 -20.67
C GLU A 449 -14.18 -18.13 -20.75
N VAL A 450 -13.33 -18.13 -19.72
CA VAL A 450 -12.09 -17.35 -19.72
C VAL A 450 -11.00 -18.12 -20.42
N SER A 451 -10.76 -17.78 -21.68
CA SER A 451 -9.60 -18.29 -22.40
C SER A 451 -8.31 -17.57 -21.98
N ASN A 452 -7.17 -18.24 -22.10
CA ASN A 452 -5.87 -17.65 -21.82
C ASN A 452 -5.58 -16.47 -22.76
N GLU A 453 -6.03 -16.56 -24.01
CA GLU A 453 -5.90 -15.52 -25.04
C GLU A 453 -6.69 -14.26 -24.65
N THR A 454 -7.86 -14.44 -24.03
CA THR A 454 -8.66 -13.32 -23.52
C THR A 454 -7.91 -12.57 -22.41
N VAL A 455 -7.27 -13.31 -21.51
CA VAL A 455 -6.41 -12.71 -20.46
C VAL A 455 -5.19 -12.03 -21.06
N ALA A 456 -4.58 -12.62 -22.09
CA ALA A 456 -3.44 -12.04 -22.80
C ALA A 456 -3.80 -10.69 -23.46
N ALA A 457 -4.91 -10.65 -24.21
CA ALA A 457 -5.38 -9.45 -24.87
C ALA A 457 -5.74 -8.35 -23.86
N ALA A 458 -6.40 -8.72 -22.75
CA ALA A 458 -6.68 -7.78 -21.66
C ALA A 458 -5.40 -7.24 -21.00
N LEU A 459 -4.36 -8.07 -20.88
CA LEU A 459 -3.08 -7.68 -20.31
C LEU A 459 -2.31 -6.74 -21.25
N GLU A 460 -2.31 -7.00 -22.55
CA GLU A 460 -1.75 -6.10 -23.57
C GLU A 460 -2.45 -4.74 -23.56
N GLU A 461 -3.78 -4.74 -23.50
CA GLU A 461 -4.56 -3.50 -23.38
C GLU A 461 -4.26 -2.77 -22.07
N ALA A 462 -4.13 -3.47 -20.94
CA ALA A 462 -3.75 -2.86 -19.67
C ALA A 462 -2.35 -2.24 -19.72
N PHE A 463 -1.41 -2.86 -20.44
CA PHE A 463 -0.10 -2.26 -20.69
C PHE A 463 -0.22 -1.00 -21.55
N ARG A 464 -1.00 -1.05 -22.62
CA ARG A 464 -1.25 0.09 -23.51
C ARG A 464 -1.83 1.28 -22.74
N LEU A 465 -2.88 1.05 -21.93
CA LEU A 465 -3.50 2.09 -21.10
C LEU A 465 -2.52 2.69 -20.09
N ALA A 466 -1.67 1.88 -19.46
CA ALA A 466 -0.66 2.38 -18.54
C ALA A 466 0.43 3.21 -19.25
N ASP A 467 0.82 2.80 -20.46
CA ASP A 467 1.80 3.52 -21.27
C ASP A 467 1.20 4.84 -21.81
N ASP A 468 -0.10 4.89 -22.14
CA ASP A 468 -0.80 6.13 -22.55
C ASP A 468 -0.87 7.18 -21.43
N LEU A 469 -1.04 6.76 -20.17
CA LEU A 469 -1.01 7.65 -19.00
C LEU A 469 0.39 8.19 -18.69
N CYS A 470 1.42 7.56 -19.24
CA CYS A 470 2.82 7.88 -18.98
C CYS A 470 3.52 8.18 -20.31
N PRO A 471 3.20 9.33 -20.95
CA PRO A 471 3.71 9.63 -22.28
C PRO A 471 5.23 9.53 -22.28
N PRO A 472 5.84 8.95 -23.35
CA PRO A 472 7.28 8.87 -23.45
C PRO A 472 7.85 10.28 -23.38
N PHE A 473 8.92 10.43 -22.64
CA PHE A 473 9.65 11.68 -22.58
C PHE A 473 11.13 11.37 -22.57
N THR A 474 11.91 12.37 -22.95
CA THR A 474 13.35 12.24 -23.08
C THR A 474 13.98 12.13 -21.69
N CYS A 475 14.70 11.05 -21.41
CA CYS A 475 15.46 10.93 -20.17
C CYS A 475 16.39 12.14 -20.03
N PRO A 476 16.33 12.90 -18.92
CA PRO A 476 17.15 14.12 -18.77
C PRO A 476 18.66 13.82 -18.75
N VAL A 477 19.03 12.58 -18.41
CA VAL A 477 20.42 12.14 -18.32
C VAL A 477 20.94 11.62 -19.66
N CYS A 478 20.29 10.63 -20.27
CA CYS A 478 20.83 9.98 -21.48
C CYS A 478 20.19 10.45 -22.79
N GLN A 479 19.22 11.37 -22.73
CA GLN A 479 18.53 11.97 -23.88
C GLN A 479 17.86 10.96 -24.83
N LYS A 480 17.67 9.71 -24.39
CA LYS A 480 16.87 8.74 -25.14
C LYS A 480 15.40 8.97 -24.85
N ASN A 481 14.61 9.02 -25.91
CA ASN A 481 13.16 9.06 -25.83
C ASN A 481 12.66 7.63 -25.67
N GLU A 482 12.37 7.23 -24.44
CA GLU A 482 11.87 5.91 -24.10
C GLU A 482 10.58 6.05 -23.31
N SER A 483 9.69 5.05 -23.42
CA SER A 483 8.54 4.93 -22.52
C SER A 483 9.06 4.66 -21.11
N HIS A 484 9.12 5.71 -20.30
CA HIS A 484 9.48 5.58 -18.89
C HIS A 484 8.23 5.26 -18.08
N ARG A 485 8.23 4.13 -17.39
CA ARG A 485 7.15 3.80 -16.46
C ARG A 485 7.40 4.43 -15.11
N PRO A 486 6.41 5.08 -14.48
CA PRO A 486 6.54 5.54 -13.12
C PRO A 486 6.74 4.33 -12.21
N CYS A 487 7.78 4.40 -11.39
CA CYS A 487 8.09 3.39 -10.39
C CYS A 487 7.48 3.71 -9.02
N ASP A 488 7.07 4.96 -8.79
CA ASP A 488 6.41 5.43 -7.55
C ASP A 488 5.56 6.68 -7.86
N ARG A 489 4.42 6.86 -7.16
CA ARG A 489 3.58 8.06 -7.19
C ARG A 489 3.39 8.55 -5.76
N ARG A 490 3.79 9.79 -5.47
CA ARG A 490 3.56 10.43 -4.16
C ARG A 490 3.12 11.86 -4.35
N GLN A 491 1.96 12.21 -3.80
CA GLN A 491 1.45 13.60 -3.79
C GLN A 491 1.45 14.28 -5.17
N GLY A 492 1.04 13.55 -6.23
CA GLY A 492 1.05 14.09 -7.60
C GLY A 492 2.43 14.17 -8.26
N ILE A 493 3.48 13.65 -7.62
CA ILE A 493 4.83 13.51 -8.19
C ILE A 493 5.07 12.04 -8.55
N PHE A 494 5.43 11.80 -9.80
CA PHE A 494 5.86 10.51 -10.32
C PHE A 494 7.37 10.40 -10.30
N ARG A 495 7.89 9.31 -9.72
CA ARG A 495 9.28 8.91 -9.91
C ARG A 495 9.35 7.99 -11.12
N TYR A 496 10.23 8.28 -12.06
CA TYR A 496 10.51 7.46 -13.21
C TYR A 496 11.92 6.87 -13.12
N ARG A 497 12.13 5.76 -13.83
CA ARG A 497 13.46 5.18 -14.02
C ARG A 497 13.76 5.02 -15.51
N CYS A 498 14.89 5.57 -15.94
CA CYS A 498 15.38 5.33 -17.29
C CYS A 498 15.84 3.88 -17.46
N GLN A 499 15.31 3.19 -18.47
CA GLN A 499 15.71 1.80 -18.74
C GLN A 499 17.10 1.71 -19.37
N THR A 500 17.48 2.70 -20.19
CA THR A 500 18.82 2.78 -20.76
C THR A 500 19.91 3.07 -19.72
N CYS A 501 19.79 4.13 -18.91
CA CYS A 501 20.88 4.57 -18.03
C CYS A 501 20.65 4.30 -16.53
N GLY A 502 19.46 3.82 -16.15
CA GLY A 502 19.13 3.52 -14.76
C GLY A 502 18.87 4.74 -13.86
N ALA A 503 18.96 5.96 -14.40
CA ALA A 503 18.69 7.19 -13.67
C ALA A 503 17.25 7.25 -13.17
N ASP A 504 17.08 7.68 -11.92
CA ASP A 504 15.78 7.97 -11.34
C ASP A 504 15.55 9.48 -11.40
N PHE A 505 14.36 9.94 -11.77
CA PHE A 505 14.02 11.37 -11.79
C PHE A 505 12.51 11.55 -11.56
N PHE A 506 12.09 12.78 -11.24
CA PHE A 506 10.74 13.06 -10.75
C PHE A 506 10.01 14.05 -11.66
N ARG A 507 8.69 13.88 -11.82
CA ARG A 507 7.85 14.81 -12.60
C ARG A 507 6.48 14.98 -11.94
N LYS A 508 5.90 16.17 -12.01
CA LYS A 508 4.52 16.41 -11.60
C LYS A 508 3.52 15.83 -12.61
N GLU A 509 2.34 15.50 -12.11
CA GLU A 509 1.23 14.89 -12.86
C GLU A 509 0.64 15.79 -13.95
N ASP A 510 0.63 17.10 -13.73
CA ASP A 510 0.16 18.10 -14.70
C ASP A 510 1.09 18.25 -15.92
N GLY A 511 2.18 17.49 -15.96
CA GLY A 511 3.19 17.57 -17.00
C GLY A 511 3.99 18.87 -16.96
N ALA A 512 3.69 19.77 -16.00
CA ALA A 512 4.46 20.97 -15.79
C ALA A 512 5.84 20.57 -15.30
N ASP A 513 6.86 21.07 -15.98
CA ASP A 513 8.26 20.85 -15.60
C ASP A 513 8.64 21.60 -14.29
N GLY A 514 7.65 22.07 -13.53
CA GLY A 514 7.83 22.80 -12.28
C GLY A 514 8.21 21.87 -11.14
N TYR A 515 9.47 21.91 -10.74
CA TYR A 515 9.79 21.67 -9.34
C TYR A 515 9.03 22.70 -8.50
N GLU A 516 8.27 22.25 -7.51
CA GLU A 516 8.07 23.09 -6.33
C GLU A 516 9.46 23.35 -5.74
N GLU A 517 9.71 24.56 -5.23
CA GLU A 517 10.85 24.79 -4.32
C GLU A 517 10.89 23.60 -3.36
N VAL A 518 11.96 22.82 -3.41
CA VAL A 518 12.12 21.67 -2.52
C VAL A 518 12.08 22.26 -1.13
N ASN A 519 10.96 22.03 -0.45
CA ASN A 519 10.63 22.49 0.89
C ASN A 519 11.88 22.50 1.77
N ASP A 520 12.12 23.56 2.55
CA ASP A 520 13.33 23.89 3.37
C ASP A 520 13.85 22.76 4.30
N SER A 521 13.18 21.61 4.29
CA SER A 521 13.34 20.45 5.15
C SER A 521 14.30 19.35 4.68
N LEU A 522 15.06 19.51 3.58
CA LEU A 522 16.15 18.57 3.28
C LEU A 522 17.18 18.63 4.43
N PRO A 523 17.53 17.49 5.05
CA PRO A 523 18.42 17.49 6.21
C PRO A 523 19.79 18.04 5.84
N LEU A 524 20.27 18.94 6.68
CA LEU A 524 21.62 19.47 6.54
C LEU A 524 22.64 18.34 6.77
N PRO A 525 23.72 18.32 5.98
CA PRO A 525 24.82 17.38 6.17
C PRO A 525 25.43 17.55 7.56
N THR A 526 25.86 16.44 8.13
CA THR A 526 26.41 16.41 9.49
C THR A 526 27.78 17.09 9.54
N PRO A 527 28.21 17.64 10.70
CA PRO A 527 29.54 18.24 10.84
C PRO A 527 30.69 17.31 10.40
N THR A 528 30.51 16.00 10.53
CA THR A 528 31.48 14.98 10.10
C THR A 528 31.58 14.89 8.57
N GLU A 529 30.46 15.01 7.86
CA GLU A 529 30.44 15.04 6.39
C GLU A 529 31.06 16.32 5.85
N CYS A 530 30.76 17.47 6.49
CA CYS A 530 31.44 18.73 6.19
C CYS A 530 32.96 18.63 6.44
N GLY A 531 33.38 17.98 7.53
CA GLY A 531 34.81 17.80 7.88
C GLY A 531 35.62 17.06 6.81
N ARG A 532 35.09 15.95 6.27
CA ARG A 532 35.76 15.20 5.19
C ARG A 532 35.82 15.99 3.88
N PHE A 533 34.76 16.74 3.61
CA PHE A 533 34.74 17.63 2.46
C PHE A 533 35.78 18.76 2.60
N TYR A 534 35.95 19.29 3.80
CA TYR A 534 37.00 20.27 4.11
C TYR A 534 38.41 19.72 3.91
N GLU A 535 38.69 18.48 4.35
CA GLU A 535 39.99 17.85 4.10
C GLU A 535 40.31 17.77 2.61
N LEU A 536 39.33 17.44 1.76
CA LEU A 536 39.48 17.47 0.31
C LEU A 536 39.75 18.89 -0.20
N LEU A 537 38.98 19.88 0.25
CA LEU A 537 39.18 21.28 -0.14
C LEU A 537 40.56 21.83 0.23
N THR A 538 41.12 21.40 1.36
CA THR A 538 42.46 21.85 1.77
C THR A 538 43.57 21.38 0.82
N GLN A 539 43.34 20.29 0.07
CA GLN A 539 44.28 19.79 -0.94
C GLN A 539 44.23 20.59 -2.25
N VAL A 540 43.19 21.38 -2.47
CA VAL A 540 42.96 22.19 -3.70
C VAL A 540 43.23 23.69 -3.47
N ARG A 541 43.79 24.05 -2.30
CA ARG A 541 43.95 25.43 -1.78
C ARG A 541 44.70 26.45 -2.65
N GLN A 542 45.36 26.03 -3.74
CA GLN A 542 46.09 26.94 -4.63
C GLN A 542 45.37 27.23 -5.95
N GLU A 543 44.20 26.62 -6.18
CA GLU A 543 43.44 26.79 -7.41
C GLU A 543 42.34 27.85 -7.26
N THR A 544 41.91 28.39 -8.39
CA THR A 544 40.69 29.21 -8.48
C THR A 544 39.49 28.27 -8.41
N CYS A 545 38.64 28.46 -7.39
CA CYS A 545 37.48 27.61 -7.15
C CYS A 545 36.19 28.34 -7.55
N LEU A 546 35.28 27.67 -8.25
CA LEU A 546 33.91 28.15 -8.42
C LEU A 546 32.98 27.38 -7.49
N TRP A 547 32.23 28.09 -6.66
CA TRP A 547 31.15 27.51 -5.87
C TRP A 547 29.81 27.85 -6.49
N ILE A 548 29.03 26.82 -6.81
CA ILE A 548 27.68 26.99 -7.32
C ILE A 548 26.73 26.90 -6.15
N ALA A 549 26.23 28.06 -5.74
CA ALA A 549 25.31 28.20 -4.65
C ALA A 549 24.00 27.45 -4.97
N THR A 550 23.46 26.77 -3.97
CA THR A 550 22.15 26.11 -4.09
C THR A 550 20.99 27.10 -4.02
N GLY A 551 21.27 28.37 -3.72
CA GLY A 551 20.27 29.41 -3.44
C GLY A 551 19.73 29.34 -2.00
N ARG A 552 20.37 28.55 -1.13
CA ARG A 552 20.04 28.44 0.29
C ARG A 552 21.19 29.01 1.14
N ASP A 553 20.95 30.18 1.71
CA ASP A 553 21.93 30.91 2.53
C ASP A 553 22.46 30.05 3.69
N ASP A 554 21.63 29.20 4.29
CA ASP A 554 22.00 28.33 5.42
C ASP A 554 22.90 27.14 5.03
N TRP A 555 22.79 26.66 3.80
CA TRP A 555 23.70 25.67 3.20
C TRP A 555 25.02 26.31 2.85
N ASP A 556 24.96 27.44 2.16
CA ASP A 556 26.13 28.15 1.65
C ASP A 556 26.98 28.73 2.79
N ASP A 557 26.41 29.05 3.95
CA ASP A 557 27.16 29.52 5.13
C ASP A 557 27.78 28.38 5.96
N LYS A 558 27.21 27.16 5.93
CA LYS A 558 27.72 26.01 6.71
C LYS A 558 28.82 25.24 5.99
N TRP A 559 28.76 25.19 4.66
CA TRP A 559 29.77 24.54 3.82
C TRP A 559 30.95 25.45 3.47
N TRP A 560 30.82 26.76 3.67
CA TRP A 560 31.81 27.74 3.24
C TRP A 560 32.53 28.40 4.43
N PRO A 561 33.81 28.09 4.69
CA PRO A 561 34.57 28.75 5.73
C PRO A 561 34.86 30.18 5.29
N ALA A 562 34.80 31.11 6.24
CA ALA A 562 35.21 32.50 6.01
C ALA A 562 36.62 32.61 5.37
N GLU A 563 37.48 31.64 5.64
CA GLU A 563 38.86 31.51 5.13
C GLU A 563 38.97 31.28 3.62
N PHE A 564 37.92 30.80 2.93
CA PHE A 564 37.93 30.57 1.48
C PHE A 564 37.32 31.72 0.66
N SER A 565 36.81 32.76 1.33
CA SER A 565 36.11 33.89 0.67
C SER A 565 36.98 34.75 -0.27
N MET A 566 38.31 34.66 -0.18
CA MET A 566 39.20 35.52 -0.97
C MET A 566 39.51 35.01 -2.40
N HIS A 567 39.13 33.78 -2.76
CA HIS A 567 39.59 33.13 -4.00
C HIS A 567 38.50 32.37 -4.80
N ALA A 568 37.22 32.61 -4.51
CA ALA A 568 36.15 31.93 -5.21
C ALA A 568 35.05 32.88 -5.67
N ASP A 569 34.59 32.67 -6.89
CA ASP A 569 33.36 33.28 -7.37
C ASP A 569 32.18 32.46 -6.84
N ARG A 570 31.16 33.16 -6.31
CA ARG A 570 29.86 32.58 -5.98
C ARG A 570 28.91 32.92 -7.11
N LEU A 571 28.37 31.89 -7.76
CA LEU A 571 27.33 32.07 -8.76
C LEU A 571 26.03 31.47 -8.30
N VAL A 572 24.95 32.22 -8.55
CA VAL A 572 23.60 31.71 -8.43
C VAL A 572 23.30 30.90 -9.69
N PHE A 573 22.46 29.88 -9.53
CA PHE A 573 22.12 28.87 -10.52
C PHE A 573 21.82 29.40 -11.95
N SER A 574 21.24 30.60 -12.08
CA SER A 574 20.93 31.23 -13.37
C SER A 574 22.14 31.64 -14.20
N ASP A 575 23.30 31.80 -13.57
CA ASP A 575 24.43 32.54 -14.14
C ASP A 575 25.50 31.60 -14.75
N VAL A 576 25.31 30.29 -14.63
CA VAL A 576 26.25 29.26 -15.13
C VAL A 576 26.55 29.35 -16.64
N PRO A 577 25.62 29.76 -17.53
CA PRO A 577 25.94 29.99 -18.94
C PRO A 577 26.94 31.13 -19.19
N HIS A 578 27.21 32.00 -18.20
CA HIS A 578 28.06 33.19 -18.32
C HIS A 578 29.45 33.01 -17.69
N VAL A 579 29.78 31.81 -17.24
CA VAL A 579 31.07 31.49 -16.62
C VAL A 579 32.17 31.56 -17.67
N GLN A 580 33.29 32.19 -17.33
CA GLN A 580 34.45 32.25 -18.21
C GLN A 580 35.05 30.85 -18.42
N GLU A 581 35.24 30.46 -19.69
CA GLU A 581 35.79 29.15 -20.04
C GLU A 581 37.27 29.03 -19.63
N GLY A 582 37.66 27.88 -19.08
CA GLY A 582 39.04 27.55 -18.74
C GLY A 582 39.62 28.31 -17.55
N VAL A 583 38.80 28.93 -16.69
CA VAL A 583 39.29 29.80 -15.62
C VAL A 583 39.54 29.04 -14.32
N TYR A 584 38.70 28.07 -13.96
CA TYR A 584 38.68 27.51 -12.62
C TYR A 584 39.47 26.20 -12.54
N GLY A 585 40.40 26.11 -11.59
CA GLY A 585 41.08 24.84 -11.27
C GLY A 585 40.20 23.89 -10.45
N CYS A 586 39.08 24.38 -9.90
CA CYS A 586 38.13 23.57 -9.16
C CYS A 586 36.71 24.14 -9.30
N ILE A 587 35.70 23.27 -9.46
CA ILE A 587 34.29 23.66 -9.38
C ILE A 587 33.59 22.73 -8.40
N ILE A 588 32.76 23.30 -7.53
CA ILE A 588 32.00 22.57 -6.53
C ILE A 588 30.53 22.92 -6.67
N ALA A 589 29.70 21.90 -6.85
CA ALA A 589 28.26 22.04 -7.03
C ALA A 589 27.51 21.02 -6.16
N PRO A 590 27.25 21.33 -4.88
CA PRO A 590 26.59 20.39 -3.98
C PRO A 590 25.07 20.40 -4.17
N GLY A 591 24.46 19.25 -4.43
CA GLY A 591 23.01 19.09 -4.62
C GLY A 591 22.46 19.72 -5.91
N VAL A 592 23.26 20.50 -6.64
CA VAL A 592 22.79 21.28 -7.80
C VAL A 592 22.34 20.38 -8.95
N LEU A 593 23.02 19.23 -9.16
CA LEU A 593 22.63 18.29 -10.21
C LEU A 593 21.29 17.61 -9.94
N ASP A 594 20.97 17.36 -8.67
CA ASP A 594 19.71 16.72 -8.29
C ASP A 594 18.50 17.65 -8.54
N LEU A 595 18.78 18.95 -8.69
CA LEU A 595 17.80 20.03 -8.90
C LEU A 595 17.71 20.51 -10.36
N HIS A 596 18.64 20.11 -11.24
CA HIS A 596 18.73 20.68 -12.59
C HIS A 596 17.87 19.91 -13.63
N ARG A 597 16.97 20.63 -14.31
CA ARG A 597 16.04 20.05 -15.32
C ARG A 597 16.75 19.41 -16.52
N ASN A 598 17.79 20.07 -17.00
CA ASN A 598 18.60 19.59 -18.11
C ASN A 598 20.08 19.51 -17.69
N PRO A 599 20.50 18.44 -16.98
CA PRO A 599 21.82 18.38 -16.38
C PRO A 599 22.95 18.42 -17.42
N LEU A 600 22.68 18.07 -18.69
CA LEU A 600 23.70 18.01 -19.74
C LEU A 600 24.24 19.39 -20.15
N PRO A 601 23.45 20.39 -20.58
CA PRO A 601 23.95 21.74 -20.84
C PRO A 601 24.60 22.39 -19.63
N PHE A 602 24.06 22.13 -18.44
CA PHE A 602 24.63 22.62 -17.19
C PHE A 602 26.03 22.05 -16.95
N PHE A 603 26.15 20.72 -17.00
CA PHE A 603 27.41 20.02 -16.87
C PHE A 603 28.41 20.42 -17.96
N ALA A 604 27.96 20.61 -19.20
CA ALA A 604 28.80 21.13 -20.28
C ALA A 604 29.29 22.56 -20.02
N GLY A 605 28.49 23.40 -19.36
CA GLY A 605 28.92 24.71 -18.85
C GLY A 605 30.02 24.56 -17.79
N LEU A 606 29.85 23.66 -16.83
CA LEU A 606 30.84 23.41 -15.78
C LEU A 606 32.16 22.88 -16.34
N VAL A 607 32.09 21.94 -17.27
CA VAL A 607 33.27 21.37 -17.92
C VAL A 607 34.03 22.43 -18.73
N ARG A 608 33.32 23.35 -19.39
CA ARG A 608 33.96 24.45 -20.12
C ARG A 608 34.58 25.48 -19.19
N ALA A 609 33.99 25.72 -18.02
CA ALA A 609 34.54 26.61 -17.01
C ALA A 609 35.81 26.07 -16.33
N LEU A 610 35.99 24.75 -16.31
CA LEU A 610 37.19 24.11 -15.76
C LEU A 610 38.41 24.33 -16.65
N ARG A 611 39.57 24.54 -16.02
CA ARG A 611 40.87 24.36 -16.65
C ARG A 611 41.05 22.92 -17.12
N ASN A 612 41.98 22.70 -18.04
CA ASN A 612 42.28 21.37 -18.60
C ASN A 612 42.68 20.31 -17.54
N ASP A 613 43.18 20.75 -16.39
CA ASP A 613 43.55 19.94 -15.23
C ASP A 613 42.63 20.16 -14.01
N GLY A 614 41.54 20.90 -14.20
CA GLY A 614 40.62 21.27 -13.14
C GLY A 614 39.81 20.08 -12.61
N LEU A 615 39.36 20.20 -11.36
CA LEU A 615 38.56 19.19 -10.67
C LEU A 615 37.10 19.60 -10.55
N LEU A 616 36.18 18.71 -10.90
CA LEU A 616 34.75 18.91 -10.70
C LEU A 616 34.26 18.06 -9.51
N PHE A 617 33.78 18.72 -8.47
CA PHE A 617 33.20 18.08 -7.29
C PHE A 617 31.67 18.19 -7.36
N LEU A 618 31.04 17.04 -7.57
CA LEU A 618 29.60 16.90 -7.55
C LEU A 618 29.22 16.16 -6.27
N VAL A 619 28.56 16.87 -5.36
CA VAL A 619 27.99 16.22 -4.17
C VAL A 619 26.54 15.95 -4.52
N THR A 620 26.15 14.67 -4.61
CA THR A 620 24.77 14.28 -4.90
C THR A 620 24.23 13.43 -3.76
N MET A 621 22.92 13.39 -3.61
CA MET A 621 22.33 12.43 -2.68
C MET A 621 22.50 11.02 -3.24
N ASN A 622 23.08 10.12 -2.43
CA ASN A 622 23.18 8.74 -2.86
C ASN A 622 21.78 8.18 -3.12
N ARG A 623 21.62 7.55 -4.29
CA ARG A 623 20.46 6.75 -4.67
C ARG A 623 19.96 5.80 -3.58
N ASN A 624 20.86 5.22 -2.79
CA ASN A 624 20.54 4.32 -1.69
C ASN A 624 20.02 5.05 -0.44
N CYS A 625 20.33 6.34 -0.28
CA CYS A 625 19.94 7.18 0.86
C CYS A 625 18.63 7.94 0.61
N LEU A 626 18.40 8.45 -0.61
CA LEU A 626 17.12 9.07 -1.05
C LEU A 626 15.89 8.17 -0.85
N ALA A 627 16.10 6.85 -0.76
CA ALA A 627 15.04 5.89 -0.49
C ALA A 627 14.49 5.93 0.95
N ASN A 628 15.24 6.52 1.90
CA ASN A 628 14.95 6.46 3.34
C ASN A 628 14.43 7.79 3.93
N GLU A 629 14.78 8.96 3.35
CA GLU A 629 14.51 10.26 3.98
C GLU A 629 13.06 10.77 3.87
N VAL A 630 12.29 10.32 2.87
CA VAL A 630 10.89 10.77 2.69
C VAL A 630 9.94 10.16 3.74
N ALA A 631 10.45 9.39 4.71
CA ALA A 631 9.65 8.64 5.67
C ALA A 631 9.55 9.25 7.09
N ASP A 632 10.27 10.34 7.40
CA ASP A 632 10.55 10.68 8.80
C ASP A 632 10.16 12.10 9.26
N GLN A 633 9.06 12.65 8.77
CA GLN A 633 8.47 13.91 9.27
C GLN A 633 7.23 13.71 10.16
N SER A 634 7.20 12.68 11.00
CA SER A 634 6.18 12.54 12.05
C SER A 634 6.84 12.62 13.43
N GLY A 635 6.93 13.83 13.98
CA GLY A 635 7.60 14.12 15.24
C GLY A 635 7.20 13.18 16.37
N THR A 636 8.12 12.31 16.77
CA THR A 636 8.17 11.67 18.09
C THR A 636 9.64 11.36 18.41
N ALA A 637 10.08 11.79 19.59
CA ALA A 637 11.46 11.73 20.02
C ALA A 637 11.94 10.29 20.37
N LEU A 638 13.26 10.09 20.21
CA LEU A 638 14.16 9.04 20.74
C LEU A 638 14.50 7.83 19.83
N THR A 639 15.70 7.85 19.22
CA THR A 639 16.96 7.20 19.67
C THR A 639 17.91 7.07 18.46
N TYR A 640 19.12 7.64 18.60
CA TYR A 640 20.18 7.72 17.57
C TYR A 640 20.50 6.38 16.88
N LEU A 641 20.38 6.34 15.55
CA LEU A 641 21.07 5.44 14.62
C LEU A 641 21.70 6.32 13.51
N PRO A 642 22.81 5.90 12.87
CA PRO A 642 23.72 6.81 12.16
C PRO A 642 23.06 7.44 10.93
N GLY A 643 23.32 8.73 10.74
CA GLY A 643 22.62 9.67 9.85
C GLY A 643 22.70 9.41 8.33
N PRO A 644 22.14 10.34 7.52
CA PRO A 644 22.06 10.20 6.07
C PRO A 644 23.46 10.16 5.44
N GLY A 645 23.61 9.41 4.35
CA GLY A 645 24.88 9.25 3.65
C GLY A 645 24.92 10.10 2.39
N TRP A 646 25.54 11.27 2.46
CA TRP A 646 25.93 12.02 1.27
C TRP A 646 27.08 11.27 0.57
N HIS A 647 27.01 11.13 -0.76
CA HIS A 647 28.10 10.54 -1.53
C HIS A 647 28.82 11.62 -2.32
N LEU A 648 30.14 11.68 -2.12
CA LEU A 648 31.03 12.51 -2.92
C LEU A 648 31.54 11.66 -4.09
N GLU A 649 31.20 12.04 -5.31
CA GLU A 649 31.82 11.49 -6.52
C GLU A 649 32.87 12.48 -7.04
N LEU A 650 34.12 12.00 -7.15
CA LEU A 650 35.24 12.80 -7.65
C LEU A 650 35.44 12.49 -9.13
N LEU A 651 35.16 13.48 -9.99
CA LEU A 651 35.38 13.39 -11.43
C LEU A 651 36.63 14.21 -11.78
N ARG A 652 37.71 13.50 -12.15
CA ARG A 652 38.88 14.13 -12.77
C ARG A 652 38.68 14.12 -14.28
N VAL A 653 38.41 15.29 -14.85
CA VAL A 653 38.19 15.44 -16.30
C VAL A 653 39.53 15.70 -16.96
N PHE A 654 39.97 14.80 -17.86
CA PHE A 654 41.13 15.07 -18.73
C PHE A 654 40.59 15.57 -20.07
N CYS A 655 40.68 16.88 -20.31
CA CYS A 655 40.30 17.45 -21.60
C CYS A 655 41.51 17.40 -22.54
N GLN A 656 41.56 16.41 -23.44
CA GLN A 656 42.44 16.49 -24.61
C GLN A 656 41.66 17.15 -25.75
N GLN A 657 42.13 18.29 -26.23
CA GLN A 657 41.63 18.94 -27.44
C GLN A 657 41.68 17.94 -28.61
N LEU A 658 40.52 17.44 -29.03
CA LEU A 658 40.30 16.85 -30.33
C LEU A 658 39.17 17.63 -31.00
N ASP A 659 39.51 18.36 -32.06
CA ASP A 659 38.51 18.88 -32.98
C ASP A 659 37.71 17.70 -33.54
N THR A 660 36.38 17.78 -33.40
CA THR A 660 35.32 16.83 -33.80
C THR A 660 34.94 15.72 -32.82
N GLU A 661 33.64 15.76 -32.43
CA GLU A 661 32.84 14.78 -31.67
C GLU A 661 33.41 14.22 -30.35
N ILE A 662 32.82 14.66 -29.23
CA ILE A 662 33.01 14.03 -27.92
C ILE A 662 32.36 12.63 -27.96
N LEU A 663 33.13 11.61 -28.31
CA LEU A 663 32.76 10.21 -28.14
C LEU A 663 33.04 9.79 -26.69
N TRP A 664 31.98 9.38 -26.00
CA TRP A 664 32.00 8.97 -24.60
C TRP A 664 32.59 7.55 -24.48
N ASN A 665 33.89 7.45 -24.17
CA ASN A 665 34.56 6.16 -23.92
C ASN A 665 35.09 6.09 -22.48
N GLY A 666 34.27 5.53 -21.57
CA GLY A 666 34.72 4.91 -20.32
C GLY A 666 35.00 5.84 -19.12
N VAL A 667 34.30 5.58 -18.02
CA VAL A 667 34.62 6.13 -16.68
C VAL A 667 35.65 5.20 -16.03
N THR A 668 36.79 5.75 -15.58
CA THR A 668 37.75 5.01 -14.76
C THR A 668 37.69 5.55 -13.33
N PRO A 669 37.21 4.79 -12.33
CA PRO A 669 37.31 5.20 -10.94
C PRO A 669 38.79 5.26 -10.52
N LEU A 670 39.21 6.34 -9.88
CA LEU A 670 40.49 6.39 -9.18
C LEU A 670 40.43 5.43 -8.00
N GLN A 671 41.21 4.33 -8.03
CA GLN A 671 41.46 3.52 -6.84
C GLN A 671 42.45 4.25 -5.93
N TRP A 672 42.04 4.47 -4.69
CA TRP A 672 42.88 5.02 -3.62
C TRP A 672 43.23 3.92 -2.63
N GLU A 673 44.53 3.66 -2.47
CA GLU A 673 45.08 2.83 -1.39
C GLU A 673 45.51 3.74 -0.24
N GLY A 674 44.80 3.67 0.90
CA GLY A 674 45.27 4.28 2.15
C GLY A 674 44.20 5.04 2.93
N LEU A 675 43.26 4.33 3.56
CA LEU A 675 42.54 4.71 4.79
C LEU A 675 41.53 3.60 5.17
N THR A 676 42.03 2.42 5.56
CA THR A 676 41.22 1.44 6.29
C THR A 676 41.46 1.62 7.77
N GLY A 677 40.67 2.49 8.39
CA GLY A 677 40.61 2.66 9.83
C GLY A 677 39.17 2.96 10.24
N ALA A 678 38.56 1.98 10.92
CA ALA A 678 37.24 2.04 11.53
C ALA A 678 36.03 2.13 10.58
N LEU A 679 35.66 0.99 9.98
CA LEU A 679 34.31 0.43 9.94
C LEU A 679 34.46 -1.00 9.40
N GLY A 680 34.02 -1.99 10.17
CA GLY A 680 34.11 -3.39 9.78
C GLY A 680 33.26 -3.70 8.54
N CYS A 681 33.68 -4.73 7.81
CA CYS A 681 33.07 -5.35 6.63
C CYS A 681 33.44 -4.74 5.26
N MET A 682 34.58 -5.17 4.72
CA MET A 682 34.69 -6.04 3.53
C MET A 682 36.16 -6.07 3.06
N ALA A 683 36.70 -7.26 2.79
CA ALA A 683 38.04 -7.41 2.23
C ALA A 683 38.04 -7.05 0.73
N PRO A 684 39.08 -6.36 0.20
CA PRO A 684 39.16 -6.08 -1.23
C PRO A 684 39.54 -7.35 -2.01
N LEU A 685 38.81 -7.61 -3.09
CA LEU A 685 39.10 -8.68 -4.04
C LEU A 685 39.83 -8.07 -5.23
N THR A 686 41.14 -8.29 -5.30
CA THR A 686 41.98 -7.82 -6.42
C THR A 686 41.96 -8.86 -7.54
N VAL A 687 41.51 -8.47 -8.73
CA VAL A 687 41.68 -9.28 -9.95
C VAL A 687 42.87 -8.73 -10.72
N ARG A 688 43.92 -9.54 -10.91
CA ARG A 688 45.00 -9.29 -11.87
C ARG A 688 44.98 -10.34 -13.00
N PRO A 689 45.47 -10.02 -14.21
CA PRO A 689 45.41 -10.90 -15.38
C PRO A 689 46.31 -12.15 -15.21
N PRO A 690 46.13 -13.17 -16.08
CA PRO A 690 46.54 -14.53 -15.79
C PRO A 690 48.04 -14.70 -16.02
N ASP A 691 48.76 -15.04 -14.97
CA ASP A 691 49.77 -16.11 -14.98
C ASP A 691 50.37 -16.26 -13.58
N MET A 692 50.34 -17.50 -13.08
CA MET A 692 51.27 -18.15 -12.15
C MET A 692 50.53 -19.12 -11.23
N GLN A 693 50.98 -20.37 -11.29
CA GLN A 693 50.57 -21.49 -10.48
C GLN A 693 51.02 -21.33 -9.02
N ASN A 694 50.25 -21.94 -8.11
CA ASN A 694 50.53 -22.20 -6.69
C ASN A 694 50.35 -21.03 -5.70
N VAL A 695 49.20 -21.03 -5.00
CA VAL A 695 49.03 -20.33 -3.73
C VAL A 695 48.91 -21.36 -2.60
N ARG A 696 49.89 -21.37 -1.69
CA ARG A 696 49.75 -22.00 -0.36
C ARG A 696 49.20 -20.94 0.60
N ILE A 697 48.14 -21.26 1.31
CA ILE A 697 47.59 -20.42 2.39
C ILE A 697 48.17 -20.94 3.71
N GLN A 698 48.84 -20.08 4.46
CA GLN A 698 49.28 -20.34 5.82
C GLN A 698 48.55 -19.36 6.74
N LEU A 699 47.76 -19.88 7.69
CA LEU A 699 47.06 -19.08 8.69
C LEU A 699 47.90 -19.09 9.98
N THR A 700 48.47 -17.95 10.35
CA THR A 700 48.98 -17.72 11.70
C THR A 700 47.89 -17.01 12.49
N GLY A 701 47.41 -17.63 13.57
CA GLY A 701 46.37 -17.06 14.42
C GLY A 701 46.83 -17.02 15.86
N GLU A 702 46.70 -15.86 16.48
CA GLU A 702 46.36 -15.74 17.91
C GLU A 702 45.26 -14.68 18.02
N GLU A 703 44.34 -14.93 18.95
CA GLU A 703 43.16 -14.12 19.33
C GLU A 703 41.85 -14.32 18.55
N LEU A 704 41.11 -15.37 18.92
CA LEU A 704 39.64 -15.39 18.85
C LEU A 704 39.08 -15.76 20.22
N SER A 705 38.15 -14.94 20.71
CA SER A 705 37.55 -15.04 22.05
C SER A 705 36.50 -16.16 22.16
N TRP A 706 36.21 -16.54 23.41
CA TRP A 706 35.65 -17.84 23.80
C TRP A 706 34.19 -18.18 23.47
N PRO A 707 33.26 -17.30 23.04
CA PRO A 707 31.92 -17.76 22.68
C PRO A 707 31.82 -18.36 21.26
N PHE A 708 32.83 -18.18 20.40
CA PHE A 708 32.80 -18.66 19.01
C PHE A 708 33.13 -20.16 18.84
N ARG A 709 33.82 -20.79 19.80
CA ARG A 709 34.21 -22.21 19.72
C ARG A 709 33.05 -23.19 19.91
N ALA A 710 31.96 -22.77 20.57
CA ALA A 710 30.82 -23.65 20.86
C ALA A 710 29.93 -23.90 19.63
N TYR A 711 29.83 -22.94 18.71
CA TYR A 711 28.95 -23.02 17.54
C TYR A 711 29.55 -23.79 16.35
N LEU A 712 30.87 -23.84 16.24
CA LEU A 712 31.56 -24.46 15.09
C LEU A 712 32.03 -25.90 15.33
N LYS A 713 31.98 -26.40 16.57
CA LYS A 713 32.46 -27.74 16.91
C LYS A 713 31.71 -28.88 16.18
N PRO A 714 30.36 -28.83 16.03
CA PRO A 714 29.66 -29.87 15.27
C PRO A 714 29.94 -29.84 13.76
N ALA A 715 30.28 -28.66 13.21
CA ALA A 715 30.60 -28.50 11.79
C ALA A 715 32.03 -28.93 11.43
N LEU A 716 32.97 -28.79 12.37
CA LEU A 716 34.37 -29.18 12.20
C LEU A 716 34.58 -30.71 12.36
N ASP A 717 33.79 -31.37 13.21
CA ASP A 717 33.88 -32.83 13.39
C ASP A 717 33.35 -33.63 12.18
N VAL A 718 32.52 -33.00 11.33
CA VAL A 718 32.01 -33.60 10.08
C VAL A 718 33.03 -33.51 8.94
N VAL A 719 33.99 -32.59 9.01
CA VAL A 719 35.01 -32.40 7.95
C VAL A 719 36.24 -33.29 8.18
N THR A 720 36.49 -33.73 9.40
CA THR A 720 37.67 -34.57 9.75
C THR A 720 37.48 -36.07 9.50
N GLN A 721 36.26 -36.53 9.20
CA GLN A 721 36.01 -37.91 8.76
C GLN A 721 35.81 -37.93 7.25
N GLY A 722 36.94 -37.93 6.54
CA GLY A 722 37.01 -37.77 5.09
C GLY A 722 36.08 -38.69 4.32
N ARG A 723 35.15 -38.09 3.57
CA ARG A 723 34.65 -38.49 2.24
C ARG A 723 33.42 -37.64 1.88
N TYR A 724 33.57 -36.39 1.44
CA TYR A 724 32.55 -35.72 0.59
C TYR A 724 33.16 -34.60 -0.27
N CYS A 725 32.61 -34.44 -1.47
CA CYS A 725 33.10 -33.60 -2.57
C CYS A 725 33.14 -32.10 -2.26
N LEU A 726 34.12 -31.42 -2.88
CA LEU A 726 34.43 -29.98 -2.87
C LEU A 726 33.23 -29.01 -3.07
N ALA A 727 32.09 -29.52 -3.54
CA ALA A 727 30.88 -28.74 -3.80
C ALA A 727 30.10 -28.35 -2.52
N VAL A 728 30.16 -29.16 -1.45
CA VAL A 728 29.44 -28.87 -0.19
C VAL A 728 30.17 -27.82 0.65
N ALA A 729 31.51 -27.84 0.66
CA ALA A 729 32.33 -26.85 1.35
C ALA A 729 32.12 -25.42 0.80
N ARG A 730 31.89 -25.28 -0.51
CA ARG A 730 31.58 -23.98 -1.13
C ARG A 730 30.22 -23.40 -0.74
N LYS A 731 29.31 -24.23 -0.23
CA LYS A 731 27.95 -23.82 0.17
C LYS A 731 27.83 -23.47 1.65
N LEU A 732 28.81 -23.87 2.46
CA LEU A 732 28.92 -23.55 3.89
C LEU A 732 29.75 -22.28 4.16
N VAL A 733 30.61 -21.88 3.22
CA VAL A 733 31.47 -20.67 3.31
C VAL A 733 30.82 -19.44 2.69
N ARG A 734 29.87 -19.61 1.76
CA ARG A 734 28.96 -18.54 1.30
C ARG A 734 27.79 -18.45 2.26
#